data_AF-A0AA40FH71-F1
#
_entry.id   AF-A0AA40FH71-F1
#
_cell.length_a   1.000
_cell.length_b   1.000
_cell.length_c   1.000
_cell.angle_alpha   90.00
_cell.angle_beta   90.00
_cell.angle_gamma   90.00
#
_symmetry.space_group_name_H-M   'P 1'
#
loop_
_entity.id
_entity.type
_entity.pdbx_description
1 polymer ?
#
loop_
_entity_poly.entity_id
_entity_poly.type
_entity_poly.pdbx_seq_one_letter_code
_entity_poly.pdbx_strand_id
1 'polypeptide(L)'
;MDNPLMNVDGSQIDILVTDMYRVMTRAIRTFQEFPKVQAIAIAIKEQIDEFKPYIGLIQALREPGMKDRHFEQLSAQTGIQMALKPAITFKSLLILGIQEFEELVKIVADIAAKEYATERTLNKMIEEWEMIVLELLPYKTTGTYIIKVAEEVIMLLENHILSVQQLAFSPLKTVFEDEINEWERKLKLTQEVLILWMEVQRNWMYLEPIFTSEDINVQLPVETRKYNAMERNWRRIIKNAYENPYIMKICPDNSLLESLKECQSLLEVVQKGLSNYVEVKRKIFPRFYFLSDDELLEILAQAKKVQAVQPHLRKCFENIQEVRFEEDLQITRMYSAEREEVMLHPPMYPVRTVEYWLGDLETVMRNTLRKIIEDALSVIKEIPRKIWVYMWPGQVALCCGQTYWTAQVENGIRTKTLSNYYQELLGHMDDLRELVRGPQTEIQRLTLEAVITIEVHARDVLYKLLQEKVTNVNDFDWISQLRYYWINDDLKVRAVNAEFPYGYEYLGNTGRLVITPLTDRCYLTLTGALHLKFGGAPAGPAGTGKTETTKDLAKAFAIQCVVFNCSDQLDFMSMGKFFKGLASAGAWACFDEFNRIDIEVLSVIAQQIMTIQQAQQMRMDKFIFEADEIVLKPSCAVFITMNPGYAGRTELPDNLKALFRPVAMMVPDYALIAEISLFSYGFSEAKSLAGKITTTFKLSSEQLSTQDHYDFGMRAVKTVIAVAGNLKREQKDLNEQQICLLALRDVNVPKFLKDDLLLFNGIVSDLFPRLEEKYVDYGILETEIRAAIVKNNLEEVDGRLLPLRSDDPTYLSSVSIPKPIYPLGSRVVCARYDAVRSLSPVSRGLTHEAHGGLSAD
;
A
#
# COMPACT_ATOMS: atom_id res chain seq x y z
N MET A 1 20.33 14.77 74.69
CA MET A 1 20.28 13.83 75.83
C MET A 1 18.93 13.86 76.52
N ASP A 2 18.48 15.02 77.00
CA ASP A 2 17.25 15.15 77.81
C ASP A 2 15.98 15.47 77.00
N ASN A 3 16.10 15.76 75.69
CA ASN A 3 14.95 15.88 74.82
C ASN A 3 14.27 14.53 74.62
N PRO A 4 12.92 14.48 74.57
CA PRO A 4 12.19 13.30 74.14
C PRO A 4 12.74 12.80 72.81
N LEU A 5 12.96 11.49 72.72
CA LEU A 5 13.59 10.87 71.55
C LEU A 5 12.81 11.19 70.26
N MET A 6 11.48 11.33 70.36
CA MET A 6 10.61 11.73 69.24
C MET A 6 10.90 13.11 68.63
N ASN A 7 11.54 14.02 69.38
CA ASN A 7 11.86 15.38 68.93
C ASN A 7 13.30 15.49 68.39
N VAL A 8 14.01 14.37 68.34
CA VAL A 8 15.40 14.31 67.88
C VAL A 8 15.41 13.91 66.40
N ASP A 9 16.09 14.69 65.54
CA ASP A 9 16.27 14.33 64.13
C ASP A 9 17.58 13.54 63.97
N GLY A 10 17.49 12.23 63.79
CA GLY A 10 18.65 11.35 63.62
C GLY A 10 19.54 11.74 62.43
N SER A 11 18.94 12.25 61.35
CA SER A 11 19.67 12.60 60.11
C SER A 11 20.56 13.84 60.26
N GLN A 12 20.20 14.77 61.14
CA GLN A 12 20.92 16.03 61.34
C GLN A 12 21.97 16.00 62.45
N ILE A 13 21.91 15.01 63.35
CA ILE A 13 22.79 14.96 64.53
C ILE A 13 24.27 14.86 64.14
N ASP A 14 24.62 14.05 63.16
CA ASP A 14 26.02 13.89 62.74
C ASP A 14 26.60 15.21 62.17
N ILE A 15 25.80 15.91 61.37
CA ILE A 15 26.13 17.22 60.81
C ILE A 15 26.33 18.24 61.95
N LEU A 16 25.37 18.32 62.87
CA LEU A 16 25.41 19.24 64.02
C LEU A 16 26.60 18.98 64.95
N VAL A 17 26.88 17.71 65.27
CA VAL A 17 28.00 17.34 66.14
C VAL A 17 29.35 17.61 65.46
N THR A 18 29.46 17.33 64.17
CA THR A 18 30.65 17.64 63.36
C THR A 18 30.91 19.15 63.33
N ASP A 19 29.88 19.96 63.15
CA ASP A 19 30.01 21.42 63.17
C ASP A 19 30.35 21.96 64.55
N MET A 20 29.70 21.48 65.63
CA MET A 20 30.05 21.83 67.01
C MET A 20 31.51 21.48 67.33
N TYR A 21 31.98 20.31 66.89
CA TYR A 21 33.37 19.88 67.07
C TYR A 21 34.36 20.80 66.33
N ARG A 22 34.02 21.22 65.11
CA ARG A 22 34.81 22.21 64.33
C ARG A 22 34.84 23.57 65.02
N VAL A 23 33.70 24.06 65.50
CA VAL A 23 33.58 25.36 66.19
C VAL A 23 34.40 25.36 67.48
N MET A 24 34.31 24.30 68.31
CA MET A 24 35.11 24.19 69.54
C MET A 24 36.61 24.06 69.24
N THR A 25 36.99 23.32 68.19
CA THR A 25 38.40 23.24 67.77
C THR A 25 38.95 24.60 67.33
N ARG A 26 38.14 25.44 66.67
CA ARG A 26 38.50 26.83 66.35
C ARG A 26 38.60 27.68 67.62
N ALA A 27 37.63 27.59 68.54
CA ALA A 27 37.62 28.34 69.79
C ALA A 27 38.86 28.05 70.67
N ILE A 28 39.33 26.80 70.73
CA ILE A 28 40.56 26.43 71.45
C ILE A 28 41.80 27.14 70.88
N ARG A 29 41.85 27.36 69.56
CA ARG A 29 42.92 28.12 68.91
C ARG A 29 42.78 29.62 69.17
N THR A 30 41.56 30.16 69.13
CA THR A 30 41.28 31.59 69.31
C THR A 30 41.54 32.07 70.73
N PHE A 31 41.23 31.27 71.75
CA PHE A 31 41.38 31.66 73.16
C PHE A 31 42.72 31.25 73.80
N GLN A 32 43.77 30.98 73.00
CA GLN A 32 45.10 30.58 73.50
C GLN A 32 45.70 31.54 74.54
N GLU A 33 45.41 32.83 74.43
CA GLU A 33 45.91 33.86 75.35
C GLU A 33 45.09 33.98 76.66
N PHE A 34 43.96 33.27 76.76
CA PHE A 34 43.06 33.27 77.93
C PHE A 34 42.90 31.85 78.50
N PRO A 35 43.82 31.39 79.37
CA PRO A 35 43.91 29.98 79.80
C PRO A 35 42.62 29.43 80.42
N LYS A 36 41.88 30.26 81.16
CA LYS A 36 40.61 29.84 81.79
C LYS A 36 39.49 29.60 80.78
N VAL A 37 39.43 30.39 79.71
CA VAL A 37 38.41 30.26 78.64
C VAL A 37 38.78 29.11 77.71
N GLN A 38 40.07 28.96 77.41
CA GLN A 38 40.59 27.83 76.65
C GLN A 38 40.31 26.49 77.34
N ALA A 39 40.51 26.42 78.67
CA ALA A 39 40.19 25.22 79.45
C ALA A 39 38.71 24.81 79.33
N ILE A 40 37.78 25.77 79.28
CA ILE A 40 36.36 25.50 79.06
C ILE A 40 36.11 24.97 77.64
N ALA A 41 36.73 25.55 76.62
CA ALA A 41 36.59 25.07 75.24
C ALA A 41 37.17 23.66 75.03
N ILE A 42 38.28 23.33 75.72
CA ILE A 42 38.85 21.98 75.76
C ILE A 42 37.87 21.02 76.44
N ALA A 43 37.34 21.37 77.61
CA ALA A 43 36.38 20.53 78.33
C ALA A 43 35.10 20.26 77.52
N ILE A 44 34.56 21.27 76.83
CA ILE A 44 33.37 21.08 75.96
C ILE A 44 33.72 20.20 74.75
N LYS A 45 34.93 20.33 74.18
CA LYS A 45 35.38 19.47 73.09
C LYS A 45 35.52 18.02 73.54
N GLU A 46 36.09 17.78 74.73
CA GLU A 46 36.17 16.44 75.34
C GLU A 46 34.78 15.84 75.56
N GLN A 47 33.80 16.64 76.04
CA GLN A 47 32.40 16.21 76.14
C GLN A 47 31.79 15.86 74.78
N ILE A 48 32.15 16.57 73.71
CA ILE A 48 31.72 16.23 72.35
C ILE A 48 32.35 14.91 71.89
N ASP A 49 33.64 14.69 72.19
CA ASP A 49 34.34 13.44 71.87
C ASP A 49 33.75 12.24 72.63
N GLU A 50 33.35 12.42 73.89
CA GLU A 50 32.62 11.40 74.67
C GLU A 50 31.22 11.11 74.10
N PHE A 51 30.58 12.07 73.43
CA PHE A 51 29.25 11.90 72.84
C PHE A 51 29.26 11.24 71.46
N LYS A 52 30.34 11.39 70.68
CA LYS A 52 30.46 10.88 69.30
C LYS A 52 30.10 9.40 69.11
N PRO A 53 30.51 8.46 69.99
CA PRO A 53 30.17 7.05 69.82
C PRO A 53 28.67 6.78 69.81
N TYR A 54 27.86 7.65 70.43
CA TYR A 54 26.40 7.48 70.50
C TYR A 54 25.66 7.95 69.25
N ILE A 55 26.31 8.64 68.32
CA ILE A 55 25.65 9.18 67.11
C ILE A 55 25.01 8.07 66.30
N GLY A 56 25.75 6.98 66.03
CA GLY A 56 25.25 5.85 65.23
C GLY A 56 24.05 5.15 65.88
N LEU A 57 24.03 5.07 67.20
CA LEU A 57 22.91 4.49 67.96
C LEU A 57 21.68 5.40 67.93
N ILE A 58 21.88 6.72 68.06
CA ILE A 58 20.77 7.69 67.97
C ILE A 58 20.20 7.72 66.55
N GLN A 59 21.05 7.65 65.53
CA GLN A 59 20.64 7.53 64.13
C GLN A 59 19.78 6.30 63.90
N ALA A 60 20.22 5.12 64.35
CA ALA A 60 19.47 3.88 64.21
C ALA A 60 18.11 3.92 64.95
N LEU A 61 18.06 4.47 66.18
CA LEU A 61 16.81 4.63 66.93
C LEU A 61 15.86 5.69 66.34
N ARG A 62 16.37 6.56 65.47
CA ARG A 62 15.63 7.66 64.82
C ARG A 62 15.56 7.54 63.31
N GLU A 63 15.83 6.36 62.78
CA GLU A 63 15.64 6.05 61.38
C GLU A 63 14.15 6.28 61.03
N PRO A 64 13.82 7.07 59.99
CA PRO A 64 12.44 7.38 59.58
C PRO A 64 11.49 6.18 59.45
N GLY A 65 12.02 4.99 59.14
CA GLY A 65 11.25 3.75 59.06
C GLY A 65 10.86 3.12 60.41
N MET A 66 11.39 3.62 61.53
CA MET A 66 11.12 3.06 62.85
C MET A 66 9.68 3.34 63.31
N LYS A 67 8.85 2.31 63.31
CA LYS A 67 7.45 2.30 63.76
C LYS A 67 7.32 1.53 65.08
N ASP A 68 6.16 1.62 65.73
CA ASP A 68 5.90 1.00 67.04
C ASP A 68 6.27 -0.50 67.09
N ARG A 69 5.99 -1.25 66.01
CA ARG A 69 6.37 -2.68 65.89
C ARG A 69 7.88 -2.95 66.04
N HIS A 70 8.73 -2.04 65.55
CA HIS A 70 10.18 -2.17 65.65
C HIS A 70 10.66 -1.90 67.09
N PHE A 71 10.00 -0.95 67.77
CA PHE A 71 10.26 -0.68 69.19
C PHE A 71 9.74 -1.79 70.10
N GLU A 72 8.61 -2.43 69.75
CA GLU A 72 8.11 -3.63 70.44
C GLU A 72 9.07 -4.82 70.26
N GLN A 73 9.60 -5.03 69.05
CA GLN A 73 10.61 -6.04 68.77
C GLN A 73 11.90 -5.79 69.57
N LEU A 74 12.39 -4.55 69.58
CA LEU A 74 13.55 -4.17 70.39
C LEU A 74 13.26 -4.37 71.88
N SER A 75 12.05 -4.03 72.35
CA SER A 75 11.67 -4.21 73.75
C SER A 75 11.62 -5.67 74.17
N ALA A 76 11.11 -6.54 73.30
CA ALA A 76 11.04 -7.98 73.55
C ALA A 76 12.42 -8.65 73.60
N GLN A 77 13.37 -8.19 72.78
CA GLN A 77 14.70 -8.81 72.66
C GLN A 77 15.73 -8.23 73.65
N THR A 78 15.58 -6.96 74.04
CA THR A 78 16.48 -6.30 75.01
C THR A 78 15.96 -6.34 76.45
N GLY A 79 14.66 -6.60 76.65
CA GLY A 79 13.99 -6.49 77.95
C GLY A 79 13.78 -5.05 78.43
N ILE A 80 14.19 -4.05 77.63
CA ILE A 80 14.03 -2.62 77.91
C ILE A 80 12.73 -2.14 77.28
N GLN A 81 11.82 -1.56 78.06
CA GLN A 81 10.57 -1.03 77.49
C GLN A 81 10.83 0.23 76.67
N MET A 82 10.90 0.09 75.35
CA MET A 82 11.10 1.17 74.39
C MET A 82 9.78 1.46 73.68
N ALA A 83 9.31 2.71 73.77
CA ALA A 83 8.19 3.21 72.99
C ALA A 83 8.49 4.66 72.58
N LEU A 84 8.03 5.10 71.41
CA LEU A 84 8.10 6.50 70.99
C LEU A 84 7.06 7.34 71.74
N LYS A 85 7.22 7.47 73.06
CA LYS A 85 6.40 8.32 73.93
C LYS A 85 7.18 9.56 74.35
N PRO A 86 6.50 10.69 74.68
CA PRO A 86 7.16 11.92 75.13
C PRO A 86 8.06 11.75 76.37
N ALA A 87 7.87 10.66 77.13
CA ALA A 87 8.59 10.38 78.37
C ALA A 87 9.97 9.73 78.19
N ILE A 88 10.27 9.16 77.01
CA ILE A 88 11.53 8.43 76.80
C ILE A 88 12.56 9.37 76.15
N THR A 89 13.68 9.55 76.84
CA THR A 89 14.82 10.37 76.40
C THR A 89 16.01 9.44 76.09
N PHE A 90 16.94 9.87 75.25
CA PHE A 90 18.14 9.06 74.99
C PHE A 90 18.94 8.80 76.27
N LYS A 91 18.94 9.75 77.22
CA LYS A 91 19.55 9.59 78.54
C LYS A 91 18.91 8.47 79.36
N SER A 92 17.58 8.32 79.34
CA SER A 92 16.91 7.19 80.00
C SER A 92 17.29 5.84 79.39
N LEU A 93 17.50 5.77 78.07
CA LEU A 93 17.92 4.55 77.39
C LEU A 93 19.38 4.18 77.71
N LEU A 94 20.26 5.18 77.84
CA LEU A 94 21.65 4.99 78.26
C LEU A 94 21.75 4.41 79.68
N ILE A 95 20.92 4.89 80.62
CA ILE A 95 20.86 4.36 82.00
C ILE A 95 20.40 2.90 82.02
N LEU A 96 19.54 2.51 81.07
CA LEU A 96 19.01 1.16 80.92
C LEU A 96 19.96 0.23 80.12
N GLY A 97 21.16 0.69 79.75
CA GLY A 97 22.18 -0.15 79.12
C GLY A 97 22.01 -0.36 77.61
N ILE A 98 21.30 0.51 76.89
CA ILE A 98 21.06 0.36 75.44
C ILE A 98 22.32 0.22 74.58
N GLN A 99 23.48 0.67 75.10
CA GLN A 99 24.79 0.58 74.44
C GLN A 99 25.22 -0.88 74.21
N GLU A 100 24.84 -1.80 75.10
CA GLU A 100 25.20 -3.22 75.00
C GLU A 100 24.46 -3.91 73.83
N PHE A 101 23.41 -3.29 73.30
CA PHE A 101 22.56 -3.79 72.22
C PHE A 101 22.72 -2.99 70.91
N GLU A 102 23.81 -2.24 70.74
CA GLU A 102 24.01 -1.37 69.57
C GLU A 102 23.87 -2.10 68.22
N GLU A 103 24.48 -3.27 68.08
CA GLU A 103 24.38 -4.09 66.86
C GLU A 103 22.94 -4.52 66.57
N LEU A 104 22.19 -4.89 67.62
CA LEU A 104 20.79 -5.29 67.47
C LEU A 104 19.91 -4.13 67.02
N VAL A 105 20.14 -2.95 67.60
CA VAL A 105 19.42 -1.72 67.23
C VAL A 105 19.71 -1.33 65.78
N LYS A 106 20.97 -1.48 65.32
CA LYS A 106 21.33 -1.25 63.91
C LYS A 106 20.67 -2.25 62.96
N ILE A 107 20.59 -3.53 63.32
CA ILE A 107 19.91 -4.56 62.51
C ILE A 107 18.42 -4.24 62.36
N VAL A 108 17.73 -3.91 63.46
CA VAL A 108 16.30 -3.55 63.41
C VAL A 108 16.08 -2.25 62.64
N ALA A 109 16.98 -1.26 62.79
CA ALA A 109 16.93 -0.03 62.02
C ALA A 109 17.14 -0.25 60.51
N ASP A 110 18.03 -1.17 60.10
CA ASP A 110 18.23 -1.52 58.69
C ASP A 110 16.99 -2.23 58.09
N ILE A 111 16.34 -3.11 58.85
CA ILE A 111 15.05 -3.71 58.46
C ILE A 111 14.00 -2.61 58.28
N ALA A 112 13.87 -1.72 59.27
CA ALA A 112 12.94 -0.60 59.23
C ALA A 112 13.19 0.35 58.05
N ALA A 113 14.45 0.64 57.72
CA ALA A 113 14.84 1.47 56.58
C ALA A 113 14.41 0.83 55.24
N LYS A 114 14.62 -0.48 55.08
CA LYS A 114 14.22 -1.22 53.86
C LYS A 114 12.70 -1.35 53.73
N GLU A 115 11.99 -1.54 54.84
CA GLU A 115 10.52 -1.51 54.87
C GLU A 115 9.98 -0.13 54.47
N TYR A 116 10.56 0.94 55.00
CA TYR A 116 10.20 2.31 54.65
C TYR A 116 10.46 2.63 53.17
N ALA A 117 11.55 2.13 52.59
CA ALA A 117 11.81 2.25 51.16
C ALA A 117 10.74 1.54 50.31
N THR A 118 10.27 0.36 50.75
CA THR A 118 9.20 -0.40 50.09
C THR A 118 7.88 0.38 50.13
N GLU A 119 7.49 0.86 51.32
CA GLU A 119 6.29 1.68 51.52
C GLU A 119 6.33 2.98 50.69
N ARG A 120 7.47 3.67 50.68
CA ARG A 120 7.64 4.89 49.89
C ARG A 120 7.54 4.64 48.39
N THR A 121 8.07 3.52 47.90
CA THR A 121 7.97 3.14 46.49
C THR A 121 6.52 2.84 46.12
N LEU A 122 5.79 2.10 46.97
CA LEU A 122 4.38 1.81 46.78
C LEU A 122 3.52 3.08 46.77
N ASN A 123 3.69 3.95 47.77
CA ASN A 123 2.95 5.21 47.88
C ASN A 123 3.23 6.14 46.70
N LYS A 124 4.49 6.23 46.26
CA LYS A 124 4.85 7.02 45.07
C LYS A 124 4.12 6.51 43.82
N MET A 125 4.04 5.19 43.63
CA MET A 125 3.28 4.63 42.51
C MET A 125 1.79 4.99 42.62
N ILE A 126 1.19 4.90 43.81
CA ILE A 126 -0.23 5.25 44.02
C ILE A 126 -0.48 6.72 43.70
N GLU A 127 0.34 7.63 44.23
CA GLU A 127 0.23 9.08 44.01
C GLU A 127 0.33 9.47 42.54
N GLU A 128 1.25 8.85 41.78
CA GLU A 128 1.40 9.11 40.34
C GLU A 128 0.12 8.76 39.56
N TRP A 129 -0.60 7.72 39.96
CA TRP A 129 -1.84 7.30 39.31
C TRP A 129 -3.08 8.12 39.72
N GLU A 130 -3.06 8.86 40.83
CA GLU A 130 -4.21 9.67 41.27
C GLU A 130 -4.55 10.80 40.29
N MET A 131 -3.54 11.28 39.55
CA MET A 131 -3.68 12.42 38.63
C MET A 131 -3.96 12.00 37.18
N ILE A 132 -3.87 10.71 36.85
CA ILE A 132 -3.99 10.22 35.48
C ILE A 132 -5.46 10.05 35.10
N VAL A 133 -5.86 10.76 34.04
CA VAL A 133 -7.22 10.76 33.49
C VAL A 133 -7.24 10.17 32.08
N LEU A 134 -8.36 9.54 31.74
CA LEU A 134 -8.70 9.08 30.41
C LEU A 134 -9.05 10.28 29.51
N GLU A 135 -8.37 10.40 28.37
CA GLU A 135 -8.71 11.40 27.35
C GLU A 135 -9.92 10.89 26.56
N LEU A 136 -11.03 11.64 26.58
CA LEU A 136 -12.27 11.33 25.86
C LEU A 136 -12.47 12.33 24.72
N LEU A 137 -12.49 11.83 23.49
CA LEU A 137 -12.65 12.62 22.28
C LEU A 137 -14.04 12.40 21.66
N PRO A 138 -14.74 13.46 21.21
CA PRO A 138 -16.02 13.29 20.54
C PRO A 138 -15.86 12.52 19.22
N TYR A 139 -16.73 11.55 18.95
CA TYR A 139 -16.68 10.74 17.73
C TYR A 139 -17.73 11.16 16.71
N LYS A 140 -17.27 11.84 15.64
CA LYS A 140 -18.10 12.28 14.50
C LYS A 140 -19.38 12.99 14.98
N THR A 141 -20.53 12.67 14.38
CA THR A 141 -21.87 13.21 14.69
C THR A 141 -22.71 12.24 15.55
N THR A 142 -22.12 11.19 16.10
CA THR A 142 -22.83 10.10 16.81
C THR A 142 -23.32 10.48 18.21
N GLY A 143 -22.88 11.64 18.73
CA GLY A 143 -23.18 12.11 20.08
C GLY A 143 -22.52 11.27 21.20
N THR A 144 -21.50 10.47 20.88
CA THR A 144 -20.71 9.70 21.85
C THR A 144 -19.22 10.08 21.80
N TYR A 145 -18.44 9.54 22.74
CA TYR A 145 -17.01 9.76 22.84
C TYR A 145 -16.23 8.45 22.62
N ILE A 146 -14.98 8.58 22.21
CA ILE A 146 -13.99 7.50 22.17
C ILE A 146 -12.86 7.81 23.15
N ILE A 147 -12.28 6.77 23.72
CA ILE A 147 -11.11 6.87 24.57
C ILE A 147 -9.85 7.00 23.73
N LYS A 148 -8.93 7.84 24.18
CA LYS A 148 -7.56 7.91 23.69
C LYS A 148 -6.64 7.66 24.87
N VAL A 149 -5.86 6.59 24.77
CA VAL A 149 -4.87 6.24 25.79
C VAL A 149 -3.51 6.60 25.22
N ALA A 150 -2.78 7.48 25.91
CA ALA A 150 -1.45 7.88 25.48
C ALA A 150 -0.46 6.71 25.70
N GLU A 151 0.52 6.55 24.80
CA GLU A 151 1.51 5.47 24.90
C GLU A 151 2.29 5.55 26.22
N GLU A 152 2.52 6.76 26.74
CA GLU A 152 3.18 6.98 28.03
C GLU A 152 2.41 6.35 29.20
N VAL A 153 1.08 6.33 29.14
CA VAL A 153 0.23 5.71 30.18
C VAL A 153 0.33 4.20 30.13
N ILE A 154 0.40 3.61 28.93
CA ILE A 154 0.58 2.16 28.75
C ILE A 154 1.96 1.74 29.27
N MET A 155 3.01 2.49 28.90
CA MET A 155 4.37 2.26 29.38
C MET A 155 4.48 2.41 30.90
N LEU A 156 3.82 3.41 31.49
CA LEU A 156 3.77 3.59 32.93
C LEU A 156 3.13 2.39 33.62
N LEU A 157 2.02 1.88 33.07
CA LEU A 157 1.30 0.72 33.60
C LEU A 157 2.18 -0.54 33.59
N GLU A 158 2.85 -0.83 32.48
CA GLU A 158 3.78 -1.96 32.37
C GLU A 158 4.94 -1.85 33.36
N ASN A 159 5.55 -0.66 33.47
CA ASN A 159 6.64 -0.39 34.41
C ASN A 159 6.21 -0.56 35.87
N HIS A 160 5.01 -0.09 36.24
CA HIS A 160 4.51 -0.21 37.62
C HIS A 160 4.10 -1.65 37.94
N ILE A 161 3.56 -2.40 36.97
CA ILE A 161 3.31 -3.85 37.14
C ILE A 161 4.63 -4.59 37.43
N LEU A 162 5.69 -4.33 36.66
CA LEU A 162 7.01 -4.93 36.90
C LEU A 162 7.59 -4.53 38.25
N SER A 163 7.46 -3.25 38.62
CA SER A 163 7.95 -2.72 39.90
C SER A 163 7.25 -3.39 41.08
N VAL A 164 5.92 -3.53 41.03
CA VAL A 164 5.14 -4.20 42.08
C VAL A 164 5.47 -5.69 42.17
N GLN A 165 5.69 -6.36 41.02
CA GLN A 165 6.16 -7.76 41.01
C GLN A 165 7.53 -7.91 41.68
N GLN A 166 8.47 -6.99 41.43
CA GLN A 166 9.77 -6.98 42.10
C GLN A 166 9.61 -6.80 43.63
N LEU A 167 8.71 -5.91 44.07
CA LEU A 167 8.39 -5.74 45.49
C LEU A 167 7.77 -7.01 46.09
N ALA A 168 6.95 -7.74 45.33
CA ALA A 168 6.33 -9.00 45.76
C ALA A 168 7.34 -10.17 45.90
N PHE A 169 8.51 -10.10 45.25
CA PHE A 169 9.62 -11.04 45.45
C PHE A 169 10.55 -10.67 46.61
N SER A 170 10.39 -9.47 47.19
CA SER A 170 11.21 -9.03 48.32
C SER A 170 10.94 -9.89 49.56
N PRO A 171 11.98 -10.35 50.28
CA PRO A 171 11.82 -11.08 51.53
C PRO A 171 11.17 -10.24 52.65
N LEU A 172 11.07 -8.92 52.46
CA LEU A 172 10.47 -7.96 53.40
C LEU A 172 8.99 -7.65 53.09
N LYS A 173 8.36 -8.39 52.17
CA LYS A 173 6.97 -8.17 51.76
C LYS A 173 5.95 -8.45 52.85
N THR A 174 6.27 -9.26 53.86
CA THR A 174 5.32 -9.83 54.84
C THR A 174 4.48 -8.77 55.55
N VAL A 175 5.02 -7.58 55.70
CA VAL A 175 4.36 -6.43 56.33
C VAL A 175 3.36 -5.73 55.41
N PHE A 176 3.66 -5.67 54.11
CA PHE A 176 2.89 -4.93 53.10
C PHE A 176 2.23 -5.88 52.09
N GLU A 177 2.15 -7.17 52.41
CA GLU A 177 1.74 -8.22 51.46
C GLU A 177 0.33 -7.97 50.93
N ASP A 178 -0.61 -7.59 51.80
CA ASP A 178 -1.97 -7.28 51.41
C ASP A 178 -2.05 -6.05 50.49
N GLU A 179 -1.32 -4.97 50.81
CA GLU A 179 -1.30 -3.73 50.03
C GLU A 179 -0.64 -3.94 48.65
N ILE A 180 0.48 -4.66 48.61
CA ILE A 180 1.20 -5.01 47.38
C ILE A 180 0.30 -5.89 46.49
N ASN A 181 -0.33 -6.92 47.06
CA ASN A 181 -1.21 -7.82 46.32
C ASN A 181 -2.47 -7.10 45.81
N GLU A 182 -3.07 -6.21 46.62
CA GLU A 182 -4.23 -5.43 46.20
C GLU A 182 -3.86 -4.48 45.05
N TRP A 183 -2.72 -3.80 45.15
CA TRP A 183 -2.24 -2.88 44.12
C TRP A 183 -1.86 -3.62 42.85
N GLU A 184 -1.17 -4.76 42.95
CA GLU A 184 -0.84 -5.61 41.80
C GLU A 184 -2.12 -6.05 41.08
N ARG A 185 -3.13 -6.50 41.83
CA ARG A 185 -4.43 -6.89 41.28
C ARG A 185 -5.10 -5.73 40.56
N LYS A 186 -5.09 -4.52 41.15
CA LYS A 186 -5.66 -3.32 40.52
C LYS A 186 -4.94 -2.97 39.21
N LEU A 187 -3.61 -2.95 39.19
CA LEU A 187 -2.84 -2.64 37.98
C LEU A 187 -3.06 -3.68 36.86
N LYS A 188 -3.06 -4.97 37.20
CA LYS A 188 -3.35 -6.05 36.24
C LYS A 188 -4.76 -5.95 35.68
N LEU A 189 -5.75 -5.70 36.53
CA LEU A 189 -7.14 -5.53 36.09
C LEU A 189 -7.29 -4.29 35.19
N THR A 190 -6.64 -3.18 35.54
CA THR A 190 -6.58 -1.98 34.70
C THR A 190 -5.99 -2.27 33.32
N GLN A 191 -4.92 -3.06 33.24
CA GLN A 191 -4.31 -3.47 31.97
C GLN A 191 -5.28 -4.29 31.12
N GLU A 192 -5.92 -5.32 31.69
CA GLU A 192 -6.90 -6.15 30.99
C GLU A 192 -8.07 -5.31 30.46
N VAL A 193 -8.60 -4.41 31.30
CA VAL A 193 -9.71 -3.51 30.93
C VAL A 193 -9.30 -2.54 29.82
N LEU A 194 -8.14 -1.88 29.90
CA LEU A 194 -7.71 -0.92 28.88
C LEU A 194 -7.48 -1.60 27.52
N ILE A 195 -6.84 -2.76 27.49
CA ILE A 195 -6.61 -3.51 26.25
C ILE A 195 -7.94 -3.91 25.62
N LEU A 196 -8.84 -4.51 26.40
CA LEU A 196 -10.14 -4.95 25.91
C LEU A 196 -11.02 -3.77 25.48
N TRP A 197 -10.98 -2.65 26.21
CA TRP A 197 -11.71 -1.44 25.85
C TRP A 197 -11.24 -0.88 24.50
N MET A 198 -9.93 -0.78 24.28
CA MET A 198 -9.38 -0.35 22.99
C MET A 198 -9.77 -1.30 21.85
N GLU A 199 -9.83 -2.61 22.11
CA GLU A 199 -10.29 -3.60 21.14
C GLU A 199 -11.77 -3.44 20.79
N VAL A 200 -12.64 -3.39 21.79
CA VAL A 200 -14.09 -3.16 21.64
C VAL A 200 -14.34 -1.85 20.91
N GLN A 201 -13.59 -0.78 21.24
CA GLN A 201 -13.68 0.51 20.57
C GLN A 201 -13.35 0.40 19.08
N ARG A 202 -12.24 -0.26 18.74
CA ARG A 202 -11.81 -0.43 17.35
C ARG A 202 -12.88 -1.18 16.54
N ASN A 203 -13.40 -2.27 17.10
CA ASN A 203 -14.45 -3.07 16.47
C ASN A 203 -15.77 -2.29 16.34
N TRP A 204 -16.14 -1.50 17.36
CA TRP A 204 -17.31 -0.63 17.31
C TRP A 204 -17.17 0.47 16.27
N MET A 205 -16.02 1.15 16.19
CA MET A 205 -15.75 2.21 15.20
C MET A 205 -15.82 1.70 13.75
N TYR A 206 -15.48 0.44 13.53
CA TYR A 206 -15.63 -0.23 12.23
C TYR A 206 -17.11 -0.47 11.89
N LEU A 207 -17.87 -1.02 12.84
CA LEU A 207 -19.26 -1.43 12.61
C LEU A 207 -20.28 -0.29 12.68
N GLU A 208 -19.99 0.79 13.41
CA GLU A 208 -20.88 1.95 13.55
C GLU A 208 -21.35 2.53 12.20
N PRO A 209 -20.47 2.90 11.26
CA PRO A 209 -20.94 3.47 9.99
C PRO A 209 -21.77 2.47 9.17
N ILE A 210 -21.54 1.16 9.34
CA ILE A 210 -22.23 0.08 8.63
C ILE A 210 -23.66 -0.09 9.17
N PHE A 211 -23.81 -0.23 10.48
CA PHE A 211 -25.10 -0.46 11.13
C PHE A 211 -25.94 0.82 11.32
N THR A 212 -25.38 2.00 11.03
CA THR A 212 -26.15 3.23 10.85
C THR A 212 -26.98 3.20 9.56
N SER A 213 -26.62 2.38 8.56
CA SER A 213 -27.43 2.23 7.33
C SER A 213 -28.73 1.47 7.58
N GLU A 214 -29.86 2.08 7.23
CA GLU A 214 -31.18 1.43 7.29
C GLU A 214 -31.26 0.18 6.42
N ASP A 215 -30.60 0.17 5.26
CA ASP A 215 -30.69 -0.92 4.30
C ASP A 215 -30.01 -2.20 4.84
N ILE A 216 -28.87 -2.04 5.54
CA ILE A 216 -28.19 -3.15 6.23
C ILE A 216 -29.05 -3.64 7.40
N ASN A 217 -29.68 -2.73 8.14
CA ASN A 217 -30.54 -3.10 9.27
C ASN A 217 -31.76 -3.94 8.87
N VAL A 218 -32.29 -3.72 7.66
CA VAL A 218 -33.37 -4.53 7.10
C VAL A 218 -32.86 -5.91 6.66
N GLN A 219 -31.64 -5.98 6.10
CA GLN A 219 -31.08 -7.25 5.61
C GLN A 219 -30.52 -8.14 6.73
N LEU A 220 -30.06 -7.57 7.85
CA LEU A 220 -29.46 -8.27 8.99
C LEU A 220 -30.18 -8.01 10.33
N PRO A 221 -31.47 -8.35 10.46
CA PRO A 221 -32.27 -7.94 11.61
C PRO A 221 -31.82 -8.59 12.94
N VAL A 222 -31.21 -9.78 12.90
CA VAL A 222 -30.72 -10.47 14.10
C VAL A 222 -29.44 -9.81 14.61
N GLU A 223 -28.50 -9.53 13.70
CA GLU A 223 -27.25 -8.85 13.97
C GLU A 223 -27.50 -7.42 14.43
N THR A 224 -28.40 -6.68 13.79
CA THR A 224 -28.81 -5.32 14.20
C THR A 224 -29.35 -5.30 15.63
N ARG A 225 -30.18 -6.28 16.03
CA ARG A 225 -30.67 -6.35 17.42
C ARG A 225 -29.52 -6.53 18.41
N LYS A 226 -28.53 -7.35 18.07
CA LYS A 226 -27.33 -7.59 18.90
C LYS A 226 -26.43 -6.36 18.94
N TYR A 227 -26.22 -5.71 17.79
CA TYR A 227 -25.49 -4.44 17.69
C TYR A 227 -26.13 -3.36 18.56
N ASN A 228 -27.45 -3.17 18.48
CA ASN A 228 -28.16 -2.18 19.30
C ASN A 228 -28.15 -2.51 20.80
N ALA A 229 -28.08 -3.79 21.18
CA ALA A 229 -27.88 -4.19 22.57
C ALA A 229 -26.47 -3.80 23.06
N MET A 230 -25.46 -4.12 22.25
CA MET A 230 -24.07 -3.72 22.52
C MET A 230 -23.92 -2.20 22.54
N GLU A 231 -24.52 -1.45 21.61
CA GLU A 231 -24.39 0.00 21.53
C GLU A 231 -24.96 0.68 22.79
N ARG A 232 -26.05 0.16 23.35
CA ARG A 232 -26.60 0.64 24.64
C ARG A 232 -25.62 0.41 25.78
N ASN A 233 -24.99 -0.76 25.84
CA ASN A 233 -23.95 -1.06 26.84
C ASN A 233 -22.73 -0.17 26.66
N TRP A 234 -22.25 0.00 25.43
CA TRP A 234 -21.13 0.86 25.06
C TRP A 234 -21.36 2.32 25.46
N ARG A 235 -22.52 2.89 25.13
CA ARG A 235 -22.88 4.26 25.52
C ARG A 235 -22.96 4.43 27.03
N ARG A 236 -23.43 3.41 27.77
CA ARG A 236 -23.43 3.42 29.24
C ARG A 236 -22.00 3.43 29.80
N ILE A 237 -21.10 2.61 29.26
CA ILE A 237 -19.69 2.55 29.66
C ILE A 237 -19.01 3.89 29.41
N ILE A 238 -19.12 4.44 28.20
CA ILE A 238 -18.53 5.74 27.83
C ILE A 238 -19.10 6.88 28.67
N LYS A 239 -20.41 6.88 28.96
CA LYS A 239 -21.03 7.89 29.82
C LYS A 239 -20.45 7.85 31.24
N ASN A 240 -20.29 6.67 31.82
CA ASN A 240 -19.67 6.52 33.14
C ASN A 240 -18.20 6.96 33.13
N ALA A 241 -17.48 6.68 32.03
CA ALA A 241 -16.11 7.17 31.80
C ALA A 241 -16.03 8.70 31.76
N TYR A 242 -16.99 9.35 31.10
CA TYR A 242 -17.08 10.80 31.01
C TYR A 242 -17.39 11.46 32.37
N GLU A 243 -18.23 10.84 33.19
CA GLU A 243 -18.56 11.34 34.52
C GLU A 243 -17.40 11.16 35.52
N ASN A 244 -16.56 10.14 35.37
CA ASN A 244 -15.44 9.85 36.28
C ASN A 244 -14.12 9.52 35.55
N PRO A 245 -13.41 10.49 34.95
CA PRO A 245 -12.34 10.21 34.00
C PRO A 245 -11.06 9.58 34.59
N TYR A 246 -10.96 9.33 35.90
CA TYR A 246 -9.74 8.80 36.52
C TYR A 246 -9.55 7.30 36.25
N ILE A 247 -8.41 6.93 35.65
CA ILE A 247 -8.14 5.54 35.21
C ILE A 247 -8.23 4.56 36.38
N MET A 248 -7.57 4.85 37.50
CA MET A 248 -7.55 3.96 38.66
C MET A 248 -8.85 3.94 39.48
N LYS A 249 -9.85 4.76 39.14
CA LYS A 249 -11.19 4.68 39.73
C LYS A 249 -12.16 3.83 38.89
N ILE A 250 -11.99 3.83 37.57
CA ILE A 250 -12.89 3.12 36.65
C ILE A 250 -12.35 1.77 36.23
N CYS A 251 -11.10 1.71 35.77
CA CYS A 251 -10.55 0.52 35.13
C CYS A 251 -10.42 -0.70 36.08
N PRO A 252 -10.10 -0.57 37.38
CA PRO A 252 -10.04 -1.72 38.26
C PRO A 252 -11.43 -2.15 38.79
N ASP A 253 -12.42 -2.26 37.89
CA ASP A 253 -13.78 -2.73 38.18
C ASP A 253 -14.10 -4.02 37.39
N ASN A 254 -14.38 -5.10 38.12
CA ASN A 254 -14.76 -6.38 37.53
C ASN A 254 -16.10 -6.29 36.77
N SER A 255 -17.03 -5.44 37.19
CA SER A 255 -18.31 -5.25 36.49
C SER A 255 -18.12 -4.60 35.13
N LEU A 256 -17.17 -3.67 35.02
CA LEU A 256 -16.77 -3.06 33.75
C LEU A 256 -16.10 -4.09 32.85
N LEU A 257 -15.19 -4.89 33.38
CA LEU A 257 -14.52 -5.96 32.63
C LEU A 257 -15.54 -6.94 32.03
N GLU A 258 -16.50 -7.42 32.82
CA GLU A 258 -17.57 -8.32 32.34
C GLU A 258 -18.45 -7.63 31.29
N SER A 259 -18.78 -6.35 31.47
CA SER A 259 -19.56 -5.58 30.48
C SER A 259 -18.81 -5.42 29.15
N LEU A 260 -17.49 -5.21 29.18
CA LEU A 260 -16.65 -5.14 28.00
C LEU A 260 -16.51 -6.51 27.32
N LYS A 261 -16.38 -7.60 28.09
CA LYS A 261 -16.39 -8.98 27.56
C LYS A 261 -17.70 -9.30 26.86
N GLU A 262 -18.83 -8.89 27.43
CA GLU A 262 -20.14 -9.02 26.79
C GLU A 262 -20.22 -8.21 25.49
N CYS A 263 -19.75 -6.95 25.49
CA CYS A 263 -19.70 -6.13 24.28
C CYS A 263 -18.85 -6.77 23.18
N GLN A 264 -17.66 -7.28 23.53
CA GLN A 264 -16.78 -7.97 22.60
C GLN A 264 -17.46 -9.22 22.02
N SER A 265 -18.07 -10.06 22.85
CA SER A 265 -18.79 -11.25 22.38
C SER A 265 -19.94 -10.90 21.42
N LEU A 266 -20.70 -9.85 21.73
CA LEU A 266 -21.76 -9.37 20.83
C LEU A 266 -21.18 -8.85 19.50
N LEU A 267 -20.08 -8.08 19.55
CA LEU A 267 -19.39 -7.57 18.37
C LEU A 267 -18.86 -8.70 17.48
N GLU A 268 -18.25 -9.73 18.05
CA GLU A 268 -17.75 -10.91 17.31
C GLU A 268 -18.87 -11.63 16.56
N VAL A 269 -20.03 -11.81 17.21
CA VAL A 269 -21.19 -12.42 16.57
C VAL A 269 -21.73 -11.55 15.43
N VAL A 270 -21.76 -10.23 15.62
CA VAL A 270 -22.16 -9.28 14.58
C VAL A 270 -21.18 -9.30 13.41
N GLN A 271 -19.87 -9.27 13.66
CA GLN A 271 -18.83 -9.36 12.64
C GLN A 271 -18.95 -10.66 11.84
N LYS A 272 -19.12 -11.80 12.52
CA LYS A 272 -19.31 -13.09 11.85
C LYS A 272 -20.57 -13.11 10.97
N GLY A 273 -21.68 -12.55 11.46
CA GLY A 273 -22.91 -12.42 10.69
C GLY A 273 -22.71 -11.55 9.44
N LEU A 274 -22.00 -10.43 9.59
CA LEU A 274 -21.66 -9.53 8.49
C LEU A 274 -20.76 -10.19 7.44
N SER A 275 -19.71 -10.92 7.86
CA SER A 275 -18.83 -11.65 6.96
C SER A 275 -19.57 -12.73 6.18
N ASN A 276 -20.48 -13.48 6.83
CA ASN A 276 -21.31 -14.46 6.15
C ASN A 276 -22.26 -13.82 5.13
N TYR A 277 -22.84 -12.67 5.48
CA TYR A 277 -23.70 -11.91 4.58
C TYR A 277 -22.94 -11.44 3.33
N VAL A 278 -21.76 -10.85 3.50
CA VAL A 278 -20.87 -10.46 2.41
C VAL A 278 -20.53 -11.66 1.52
N GLU A 279 -20.22 -12.82 2.11
CA GLU A 279 -19.88 -14.03 1.36
C GLU A 279 -21.07 -14.54 0.52
N VAL A 280 -22.30 -14.46 1.04
CA VAL A 280 -23.52 -14.79 0.27
C VAL A 280 -23.66 -13.86 -0.95
N LYS A 281 -23.42 -12.56 -0.78
CA LYS A 281 -23.47 -11.60 -1.90
C LYS A 281 -22.39 -11.88 -2.95
N ARG A 282 -21.18 -12.23 -2.52
CA ARG A 282 -20.08 -12.66 -3.40
C ARG A 282 -20.40 -13.93 -4.18
N LYS A 283 -21.09 -14.90 -3.57
CA LYS A 283 -21.54 -16.12 -4.27
C LYS A 283 -22.58 -15.83 -5.37
N ILE A 284 -23.43 -14.81 -5.19
CA ILE A 284 -24.42 -14.41 -6.21
C ILE A 284 -23.74 -13.67 -7.37
N PHE A 285 -22.86 -12.71 -7.06
CA PHE A 285 -22.06 -11.99 -8.06
C PHE A 285 -20.56 -12.16 -7.78
N PRO A 286 -19.91 -13.17 -8.40
CA PRO A 286 -18.52 -13.53 -8.15
C PRO A 286 -17.49 -12.42 -8.32
N ARG A 287 -17.78 -11.36 -9.06
CA ARG A 287 -16.81 -10.26 -9.25
C ARG A 287 -16.62 -9.42 -7.99
N PHE A 288 -17.51 -9.53 -7.00
CA PHE A 288 -17.34 -8.92 -5.68
C PHE A 288 -16.21 -9.55 -4.84
N TYR A 289 -15.67 -10.70 -5.23
CA TYR A 289 -14.45 -11.23 -4.60
C TYR A 289 -13.20 -10.36 -4.91
N PHE A 290 -13.26 -9.49 -5.94
CA PHE A 290 -12.17 -8.58 -6.28
C PHE A 290 -12.26 -7.22 -5.55
N LEU A 291 -13.32 -7.01 -4.76
CA LEU A 291 -13.49 -5.85 -3.89
C LEU A 291 -13.08 -6.19 -2.46
N SER A 292 -12.58 -5.19 -1.72
CA SER A 292 -12.43 -5.32 -0.28
C SER A 292 -13.80 -5.44 0.41
N ASP A 293 -13.82 -5.96 1.64
CA ASP A 293 -15.06 -6.06 2.42
C ASP A 293 -15.69 -4.66 2.62
N ASP A 294 -14.88 -3.63 2.84
CA ASP A 294 -15.33 -2.25 3.05
C ASP A 294 -15.98 -1.64 1.79
N GLU A 295 -15.36 -1.85 0.63
CA GLU A 295 -15.90 -1.36 -0.65
C GLU A 295 -17.23 -2.04 -0.99
N LEU A 296 -17.31 -3.35 -0.73
CA LEU A 296 -18.55 -4.07 -0.95
C LEU A 296 -19.65 -3.61 0.02
N LEU A 297 -19.31 -3.35 1.28
CA LEU A 297 -20.26 -2.82 2.26
C LEU A 297 -20.72 -1.41 1.91
N GLU A 298 -19.86 -0.56 1.34
CA GLU A 298 -20.24 0.75 0.81
C GLU A 298 -21.29 0.64 -0.29
N ILE A 299 -21.08 -0.28 -1.25
CA ILE A 299 -22.05 -0.56 -2.32
C ILE A 299 -23.38 -1.08 -1.74
N LEU A 300 -23.31 -2.00 -0.78
CA LEU A 300 -24.51 -2.62 -0.17
C LEU A 300 -25.26 -1.66 0.76
N ALA A 301 -24.57 -0.72 1.40
CA ALA A 301 -25.17 0.27 2.30
C ALA A 301 -25.99 1.32 1.55
N GLN A 302 -25.71 1.54 0.26
CA GLN A 302 -26.42 2.50 -0.61
C GLN A 302 -27.33 1.80 -1.63
N ALA A 303 -27.91 0.65 -1.29
CA ALA A 303 -28.70 -0.17 -2.19
C ALA A 303 -29.88 0.58 -2.85
N LYS A 304 -30.48 1.55 -2.17
CA LYS A 304 -31.53 2.42 -2.74
C LYS A 304 -31.04 3.38 -3.83
N LYS A 305 -29.76 3.79 -3.79
CA LYS A 305 -29.19 4.74 -4.75
C LYS A 305 -28.29 4.00 -5.73
N VAL A 306 -28.89 3.48 -6.80
CA VAL A 306 -28.19 2.65 -7.81
C VAL A 306 -26.94 3.33 -8.40
N GLN A 307 -26.96 4.66 -8.56
CA GLN A 307 -25.83 5.43 -9.09
C GLN A 307 -24.57 5.39 -8.20
N ALA A 308 -24.70 5.04 -6.92
CA ALA A 308 -23.58 4.97 -5.99
C ALA A 308 -22.53 3.91 -6.36
N VAL A 309 -22.90 2.93 -7.19
CA VAL A 309 -22.00 1.84 -7.62
C VAL A 309 -20.94 2.28 -8.63
N GLN A 310 -21.14 3.41 -9.34
CA GLN A 310 -20.29 3.86 -10.45
C GLN A 310 -18.78 3.86 -10.12
N PRO A 311 -18.33 4.37 -8.95
CA PRO A 311 -16.90 4.40 -8.62
C PRO A 311 -16.25 3.01 -8.52
N HIS A 312 -17.05 1.96 -8.28
CA HIS A 312 -16.57 0.60 -8.06
C HIS A 312 -16.63 -0.26 -9.33
N LEU A 313 -17.32 0.17 -10.39
CA LEU A 313 -17.52 -0.62 -11.61
C LEU A 313 -16.20 -1.04 -12.26
N ARG A 314 -15.20 -0.17 -12.28
CA ARG A 314 -13.88 -0.46 -12.86
C ARG A 314 -13.13 -1.59 -12.14
N LYS A 315 -13.48 -1.90 -10.89
CA LYS A 315 -12.90 -3.03 -10.16
C LYS A 315 -13.67 -4.32 -10.42
N CYS A 316 -14.99 -4.23 -10.67
CA CYS A 316 -15.81 -5.39 -11.00
C CYS A 316 -15.67 -5.81 -12.47
N PHE A 317 -15.49 -4.89 -13.40
CA PHE A 317 -15.36 -5.16 -14.83
C PHE A 317 -13.97 -4.80 -15.34
N GLU A 318 -13.56 -5.33 -16.50
CA GLU A 318 -12.24 -5.01 -17.06
C GLU A 318 -12.11 -3.52 -17.40
N ASN A 319 -13.11 -2.94 -18.08
CA ASN A 319 -13.08 -1.53 -18.46
C ASN A 319 -14.46 -0.85 -18.57
N ILE A 320 -15.44 -1.25 -17.75
CA ILE A 320 -16.63 -0.41 -17.52
C ILE A 320 -16.27 0.61 -16.43
N GLN A 321 -16.06 1.86 -16.82
CA GLN A 321 -15.82 2.96 -15.89
C GLN A 321 -17.15 3.50 -15.36
N GLU A 322 -18.11 3.73 -16.24
CA GLU A 322 -19.43 4.29 -15.91
C GLU A 322 -20.51 3.73 -16.83
N VAL A 323 -21.76 3.74 -16.38
CA VAL A 323 -22.95 3.48 -17.20
C VAL A 323 -23.90 4.69 -17.20
N ARG A 324 -24.62 4.91 -18.30
CA ARG A 324 -25.61 5.98 -18.42
C ARG A 324 -26.94 5.56 -17.82
N PHE A 325 -27.37 6.26 -16.78
CA PHE A 325 -28.74 6.18 -16.26
C PHE A 325 -29.58 7.31 -16.86
N GLU A 326 -30.67 6.97 -17.55
CA GLU A 326 -31.66 7.97 -17.96
C GLU A 326 -32.53 8.40 -16.75
N GLU A 327 -33.46 9.34 -16.97
CA GLU A 327 -34.34 9.88 -15.91
C GLU A 327 -35.17 8.81 -15.20
N ASP A 328 -35.56 7.75 -15.92
CA ASP A 328 -36.31 6.61 -15.40
C ASP A 328 -35.41 5.49 -14.82
N LEU A 329 -34.11 5.78 -14.64
CA LEU A 329 -33.06 4.84 -14.22
C LEU A 329 -32.77 3.71 -15.21
N GLN A 330 -33.26 3.79 -16.45
CA GLN A 330 -32.87 2.86 -17.50
C GLN A 330 -31.37 3.01 -17.80
N ILE A 331 -30.66 1.88 -17.89
CA ILE A 331 -29.27 1.82 -18.30
C ILE A 331 -29.22 1.61 -19.82
N THR A 332 -28.70 2.59 -20.53
CA THR A 332 -28.71 2.63 -22.00
C THR A 332 -27.33 2.51 -22.63
N ARG A 333 -26.28 2.94 -21.94
CA ARG A 333 -24.91 3.01 -22.48
C ARG A 333 -23.87 2.65 -21.42
N MET A 334 -22.75 2.11 -21.86
CA MET A 334 -21.55 1.91 -21.04
C MET A 334 -20.39 2.74 -21.58
N TYR A 335 -19.56 3.24 -20.66
CA TYR A 335 -18.40 4.09 -20.93
C TYR A 335 -17.12 3.44 -20.44
N SER A 336 -16.08 3.44 -21.26
CA SER A 336 -14.74 3.01 -20.85
C SER A 336 -13.97 4.10 -20.10
N ALA A 337 -12.83 3.76 -19.51
CA ALA A 337 -11.93 4.74 -18.90
C ALA A 337 -11.41 5.79 -19.91
N GLU A 338 -11.29 5.40 -21.19
CA GLU A 338 -10.94 6.26 -22.32
C GLU A 338 -12.14 7.06 -22.87
N ARG A 339 -13.30 6.98 -22.20
CA ARG A 339 -14.58 7.60 -22.59
C ARG A 339 -15.13 7.08 -23.93
N GLU A 340 -14.73 5.89 -24.36
CA GLU A 340 -15.41 5.21 -25.45
C GLU A 340 -16.83 4.86 -25.00
N GLU A 341 -17.81 5.08 -25.87
CA GLU A 341 -19.21 4.85 -25.58
C GLU A 341 -19.73 3.66 -26.39
N VAL A 342 -20.44 2.75 -25.72
CA VAL A 342 -21.16 1.64 -26.36
C VAL A 342 -22.61 1.63 -25.89
N MET A 343 -23.54 1.67 -26.84
CA MET A 343 -24.98 1.53 -26.57
C MET A 343 -25.33 0.08 -26.26
N LEU A 344 -26.05 -0.15 -25.16
CA LEU A 344 -26.50 -1.48 -24.75
C LEU A 344 -27.67 -1.95 -25.62
N HIS A 345 -27.63 -3.22 -26.01
CA HIS A 345 -28.69 -3.85 -26.77
C HIS A 345 -29.08 -5.21 -26.17
N PRO A 346 -30.29 -5.34 -25.56
CA PRO A 346 -31.26 -4.28 -25.27
C PRO A 346 -30.80 -3.37 -24.10
N PRO A 347 -31.36 -2.15 -23.97
CA PRO A 347 -31.23 -1.40 -22.72
C PRO A 347 -31.85 -2.19 -21.56
N MET A 348 -31.42 -1.91 -20.34
CA MET A 348 -31.85 -2.67 -19.16
C MET A 348 -32.23 -1.77 -17.99
N TYR A 349 -33.01 -2.30 -17.05
CA TYR A 349 -33.31 -1.61 -15.79
C TYR A 349 -32.57 -2.28 -14.63
N PRO A 350 -32.04 -1.51 -13.66
CA PRO A 350 -31.41 -2.06 -12.47
C PRO A 350 -32.47 -2.58 -11.48
N VAL A 351 -33.07 -3.73 -11.80
CA VAL A 351 -34.12 -4.37 -10.97
C VAL A 351 -33.49 -5.35 -9.99
N ARG A 352 -34.05 -5.47 -8.78
CA ARG A 352 -33.54 -6.27 -7.65
C ARG A 352 -32.31 -5.63 -6.97
N THR A 353 -31.72 -6.36 -6.03
CA THR A 353 -30.50 -5.94 -5.32
C THR A 353 -29.28 -5.91 -6.26
N VAL A 354 -28.24 -5.21 -5.82
CA VAL A 354 -27.08 -4.83 -6.65
C VAL A 354 -26.36 -6.00 -7.31
N GLU A 355 -26.22 -7.12 -6.58
CA GLU A 355 -25.60 -8.34 -7.08
C GLU A 355 -26.31 -8.93 -8.30
N TYR A 356 -27.64 -8.78 -8.39
CA TYR A 356 -28.40 -9.38 -9.48
C TYR A 356 -28.35 -8.53 -10.74
N TRP A 357 -28.61 -7.23 -10.62
CA TRP A 357 -28.62 -6.38 -11.81
C TRP A 357 -27.21 -6.16 -12.37
N LEU A 358 -26.14 -6.23 -11.55
CA LEU A 358 -24.77 -6.27 -12.08
C LEU A 358 -24.48 -7.56 -12.86
N GLY A 359 -25.04 -8.70 -12.44
CA GLY A 359 -25.00 -9.94 -13.22
C GLY A 359 -25.79 -9.86 -14.54
N ASP A 360 -26.92 -9.16 -14.52
CA ASP A 360 -27.69 -8.88 -15.73
C ASP A 360 -26.89 -7.94 -16.67
N LEU A 361 -26.23 -6.91 -16.12
CA LEU A 361 -25.34 -6.01 -16.86
C LEU A 361 -24.18 -6.77 -17.52
N GLU A 362 -23.53 -7.69 -16.81
CA GLU A 362 -22.50 -8.58 -17.38
C GLU A 362 -23.02 -9.35 -18.60
N THR A 363 -24.26 -9.85 -18.52
CA THR A 363 -24.89 -10.62 -19.59
C THR A 363 -25.25 -9.74 -20.79
N VAL A 364 -25.87 -8.59 -20.54
CA VAL A 364 -26.25 -7.62 -21.58
C VAL A 364 -25.02 -7.05 -22.27
N MET A 365 -23.95 -6.72 -21.53
CA MET A 365 -22.67 -6.28 -22.07
C MET A 365 -22.13 -7.30 -23.10
N ARG A 366 -22.03 -8.58 -22.72
CA ARG A 366 -21.50 -9.63 -23.60
C ARG A 366 -22.35 -9.82 -24.86
N ASN A 367 -23.67 -9.84 -24.71
CA ASN A 367 -24.59 -10.01 -25.84
C ASN A 367 -24.55 -8.80 -26.79
N THR A 368 -24.47 -7.59 -26.24
CA THR A 368 -24.32 -6.34 -27.00
C THR A 368 -23.05 -6.41 -27.86
N LEU A 369 -21.90 -6.73 -27.27
CA LEU A 369 -20.64 -6.83 -28.03
C LEU A 369 -20.69 -7.93 -29.08
N ARG A 370 -21.29 -9.09 -28.78
CA ARG A 370 -21.48 -10.15 -29.78
C ARG A 370 -22.29 -9.65 -30.98
N LYS A 371 -23.38 -8.91 -30.73
CA LYS A 371 -24.22 -8.35 -31.79
C LYS A 371 -23.49 -7.31 -32.62
N ILE A 372 -22.77 -6.38 -31.98
CA ILE A 372 -22.00 -5.36 -32.69
C ILE A 372 -20.90 -6.00 -33.56
N ILE A 373 -20.25 -7.09 -33.10
CA ILE A 373 -19.27 -7.84 -33.89
C ILE A 373 -19.90 -8.50 -35.12
N GLU A 374 -21.08 -9.12 -34.96
CA GLU A 374 -21.83 -9.70 -36.08
C GLU A 374 -22.12 -8.63 -37.16
N ASP A 375 -22.65 -7.49 -36.73
CA ASP A 375 -23.01 -6.39 -37.62
C ASP A 375 -21.76 -5.81 -38.32
N ALA A 376 -20.65 -5.64 -37.58
CA ALA A 376 -19.39 -5.14 -38.12
C ALA A 376 -18.77 -6.07 -39.17
N LEU A 377 -18.82 -7.38 -38.94
CA LEU A 377 -18.33 -8.40 -39.88
C LEU A 377 -19.17 -8.47 -41.15
N SER A 378 -20.47 -8.20 -41.08
CA SER A 378 -21.37 -8.28 -42.24
C SER A 378 -21.04 -7.26 -43.33
N VAL A 379 -20.59 -6.06 -42.95
CA VAL A 379 -20.31 -4.94 -43.88
C VAL A 379 -18.83 -4.70 -44.17
N ILE A 380 -17.91 -5.48 -43.56
CA ILE A 380 -16.45 -5.25 -43.65
C ILE A 380 -15.89 -5.30 -45.08
N LYS A 381 -16.54 -6.04 -45.98
CA LYS A 381 -16.15 -6.16 -47.40
C LYS A 381 -16.73 -5.05 -48.27
N GLU A 382 -17.81 -4.42 -47.84
CA GLU A 382 -18.58 -3.46 -48.62
C GLU A 382 -18.09 -2.03 -48.39
N ILE A 383 -17.69 -1.72 -47.15
CA ILE A 383 -17.30 -0.38 -46.73
C ILE A 383 -15.79 -0.20 -46.86
N PRO A 384 -15.31 0.93 -47.45
CA PRO A 384 -13.89 1.23 -47.51
C PRO A 384 -13.23 1.27 -46.13
N ARG A 385 -11.99 0.76 -46.05
CA ARG A 385 -11.25 0.61 -44.78
C ARG A 385 -11.15 1.90 -43.99
N LYS A 386 -10.89 3.03 -44.67
CA LYS A 386 -10.77 4.37 -44.05
C LYS A 386 -12.00 4.78 -43.23
N ILE A 387 -13.19 4.33 -43.65
CA ILE A 387 -14.45 4.65 -43.00
C ILE A 387 -14.79 3.58 -41.97
N TRP A 388 -14.67 2.31 -42.35
CA TRP A 388 -15.10 1.17 -41.53
C TRP A 388 -14.40 1.17 -40.14
N VAL A 389 -13.12 1.52 -40.06
CA VAL A 389 -12.36 1.51 -38.79
C VAL A 389 -12.94 2.45 -37.74
N TYR A 390 -13.57 3.57 -38.12
CA TYR A 390 -14.15 4.53 -37.19
C TYR A 390 -15.64 4.31 -36.91
N MET A 391 -16.29 3.37 -37.59
CA MET A 391 -17.71 3.08 -37.38
C MET A 391 -18.00 2.25 -36.13
N TRP A 392 -16.98 1.58 -35.59
CA TRP A 392 -17.14 0.57 -34.55
C TRP A 392 -16.28 0.90 -33.33
N PRO A 393 -16.65 0.43 -32.13
CA PRO A 393 -15.78 0.49 -30.95
C PRO A 393 -14.42 -0.15 -31.23
N GLY A 394 -13.35 0.36 -30.61
CA GLY A 394 -11.98 -0.06 -30.89
C GLY A 394 -11.76 -1.56 -30.71
N GLN A 395 -12.34 -2.16 -29.67
CA GLN A 395 -12.32 -3.61 -29.46
C GLN A 395 -12.91 -4.39 -30.65
N VAL A 396 -14.03 -3.91 -31.20
CA VAL A 396 -14.73 -4.53 -32.33
C VAL A 396 -13.91 -4.39 -33.61
N ALA A 397 -13.38 -3.20 -33.87
CA ALA A 397 -12.50 -2.95 -35.03
C ALA A 397 -11.30 -3.92 -35.04
N LEU A 398 -10.69 -4.15 -33.88
CA LEU A 398 -9.57 -5.08 -33.72
C LEU A 398 -9.96 -6.55 -33.98
N CYS A 399 -10.98 -7.06 -33.29
CA CYS A 399 -11.31 -8.49 -33.40
C CYS A 399 -11.94 -8.84 -34.77
N CYS A 400 -12.73 -7.94 -35.34
CA CYS A 400 -13.30 -8.12 -36.67
C CYS A 400 -12.21 -8.02 -37.75
N GLY A 401 -11.25 -7.09 -37.61
CA GLY A 401 -10.06 -7.00 -38.46
C GLY A 401 -9.24 -8.29 -38.45
N GLN A 402 -8.96 -8.84 -37.25
CA GLN A 402 -8.23 -10.11 -37.10
C GLN A 402 -9.00 -11.30 -37.69
N THR A 403 -10.33 -11.31 -37.54
CA THR A 403 -11.20 -12.35 -38.12
C THR A 403 -11.18 -12.29 -39.64
N TYR A 404 -11.29 -11.09 -40.22
CA TYR A 404 -11.21 -10.88 -41.66
C TYR A 404 -9.85 -11.27 -42.23
N TRP A 405 -8.76 -10.85 -41.57
CA TRP A 405 -7.41 -11.24 -41.93
C TRP A 405 -7.24 -12.76 -41.91
N THR A 406 -7.70 -13.43 -40.84
CA THR A 406 -7.64 -14.90 -40.73
C THR A 406 -8.33 -15.56 -41.92
N ALA A 407 -9.55 -15.11 -42.27
CA ALA A 407 -10.32 -15.66 -43.38
C ALA A 407 -9.63 -15.43 -44.74
N GLN A 408 -9.08 -14.24 -44.98
CA GLN A 408 -8.42 -13.90 -46.24
C GLN A 408 -7.08 -14.63 -46.42
N VAL A 409 -6.29 -14.79 -45.35
CA VAL A 409 -5.05 -15.57 -45.40
C VAL A 409 -5.35 -17.04 -45.70
N GLU A 410 -6.32 -17.66 -44.99
CA GLU A 410 -6.69 -19.05 -45.27
C GLU A 410 -7.23 -19.25 -46.68
N ASN A 411 -8.07 -18.30 -47.16
CA ASN A 411 -8.54 -18.32 -48.54
C ASN A 411 -7.37 -18.21 -49.51
N GLY A 412 -6.46 -17.25 -49.31
CA GLY A 412 -5.28 -17.03 -50.15
C GLY A 412 -4.30 -18.22 -50.18
N ILE A 413 -4.18 -18.97 -49.08
CA ILE A 413 -3.42 -20.23 -49.04
C ILE A 413 -4.13 -21.30 -49.89
N ARG A 414 -5.44 -21.50 -49.69
CA ARG A 414 -6.24 -22.49 -50.43
C ARG A 414 -6.29 -22.22 -51.94
N THR A 415 -6.44 -20.95 -52.33
CA THR A 415 -6.54 -20.52 -53.74
C THR A 415 -5.19 -20.17 -54.36
N LYS A 416 -4.09 -20.20 -53.59
CA LYS A 416 -2.74 -19.80 -54.00
C LYS A 416 -2.64 -18.34 -54.47
N THR A 417 -3.46 -17.45 -53.91
CA THR A 417 -3.49 -16.00 -54.23
C THR A 417 -2.98 -15.14 -53.08
N LEU A 418 -2.20 -15.71 -52.16
CA LEU A 418 -1.69 -15.03 -50.97
C LEU A 418 -0.93 -13.73 -51.29
N SER A 419 -0.18 -13.72 -52.40
CA SER A 419 0.56 -12.52 -52.84
C SER A 419 -0.35 -11.37 -53.25
N ASN A 420 -1.55 -11.64 -53.79
CA ASN A 420 -2.52 -10.61 -54.15
C ASN A 420 -3.09 -9.96 -52.88
N TYR A 421 -3.42 -10.78 -51.88
CA TYR A 421 -3.91 -10.27 -50.60
C TYR A 421 -2.84 -9.46 -49.85
N TYR A 422 -1.56 -9.83 -49.97
CA TYR A 422 -0.47 -9.02 -49.42
C TYR A 422 -0.42 -7.61 -50.03
N GLN A 423 -0.66 -7.46 -51.34
CA GLN A 423 -0.74 -6.15 -51.99
C GLN A 423 -1.97 -5.35 -51.50
N GLU A 424 -3.12 -6.01 -51.34
CA GLU A 424 -4.32 -5.39 -50.76
C GLU A 424 -4.06 -4.88 -49.33
N LEU A 425 -3.40 -5.71 -48.50
CA LEU A 425 -3.05 -5.35 -47.12
C LEU A 425 -2.07 -4.16 -47.07
N LEU A 426 -1.10 -4.08 -48.00
CA LEU A 426 -0.24 -2.89 -48.10
C LEU A 426 -1.04 -1.63 -48.42
N GLY A 427 -2.04 -1.72 -49.30
CA GLY A 427 -2.96 -0.61 -49.56
C GLY A 427 -3.76 -0.19 -48.33
N HIS A 428 -4.25 -1.15 -47.55
CA HIS A 428 -4.92 -0.85 -46.26
C HIS A 428 -3.97 -0.17 -45.25
N MET A 429 -2.69 -0.55 -45.23
CA MET A 429 -1.69 0.10 -44.38
C MET A 429 -1.43 1.55 -44.79
N ASP A 430 -1.41 1.84 -46.08
CA ASP A 430 -1.31 3.21 -46.59
C ASP A 430 -2.56 4.03 -46.23
N ASP A 431 -3.74 3.42 -46.31
CA ASP A 431 -4.99 4.05 -45.87
C ASP A 431 -4.96 4.44 -44.39
N LEU A 432 -4.50 3.53 -43.52
CA LEU A 432 -4.36 3.81 -42.09
C LEU A 432 -3.32 4.90 -41.82
N ARG A 433 -2.20 4.89 -42.56
CA ARG A 433 -1.15 5.89 -42.45
C ARG A 433 -1.66 7.29 -42.80
N GLU A 434 -2.50 7.41 -43.83
CA GLU A 434 -3.15 8.67 -44.18
C GLU A 434 -4.07 9.14 -43.06
N LEU A 435 -4.87 8.24 -42.46
CA LEU A 435 -5.73 8.60 -41.34
C LEU A 435 -4.93 9.16 -40.16
N VAL A 436 -3.82 8.52 -39.76
CA VAL A 436 -2.93 8.97 -38.65
C VAL A 436 -2.40 10.38 -38.85
N ARG A 437 -2.16 10.79 -40.09
CA ARG A 437 -1.69 12.14 -40.41
C ARG A 437 -2.81 13.19 -40.46
N GLY A 438 -4.05 12.74 -40.60
CA GLY A 438 -5.25 13.58 -40.59
C GLY A 438 -5.61 14.11 -39.19
N PRO A 439 -6.59 15.02 -39.11
CA PRO A 439 -7.17 15.43 -37.83
C PRO A 439 -7.98 14.27 -37.22
N GLN A 440 -7.84 14.06 -35.91
CA GLN A 440 -8.47 12.96 -35.19
C GLN A 440 -8.95 13.41 -33.81
N THR A 441 -10.04 12.82 -33.35
CA THR A 441 -10.39 12.84 -31.93
C THR A 441 -9.44 11.94 -31.13
N GLU A 442 -9.38 12.13 -29.82
CA GLU A 442 -8.55 11.30 -28.94
C GLU A 442 -8.91 9.80 -29.00
N ILE A 443 -10.20 9.47 -29.05
CA ILE A 443 -10.68 8.08 -29.17
C ILE A 443 -10.25 7.48 -30.52
N GLN A 444 -10.48 8.20 -31.62
CA GLN A 444 -10.08 7.74 -32.95
C GLN A 444 -8.57 7.47 -33.05
N ARG A 445 -7.76 8.31 -32.40
CA ARG A 445 -6.31 8.13 -32.32
C ARG A 445 -5.95 6.84 -31.58
N LEU A 446 -6.50 6.63 -30.38
CA LEU A 446 -6.24 5.42 -29.59
C LEU A 446 -6.65 4.15 -30.36
N THR A 447 -7.78 4.20 -31.08
CA THR A 447 -8.23 3.08 -31.92
C THR A 447 -7.24 2.80 -33.03
N LEU A 448 -6.76 3.83 -33.74
CA LEU A 448 -5.80 3.65 -34.82
C LEU A 448 -4.44 3.16 -34.33
N GLU A 449 -3.94 3.69 -33.21
CA GLU A 449 -2.68 3.22 -32.62
C GLU A 449 -2.75 1.71 -32.32
N ALA A 450 -3.88 1.26 -31.75
CA ALA A 450 -4.12 -0.16 -31.48
C ALA A 450 -4.27 -1.00 -32.76
N VAL A 451 -5.06 -0.54 -33.73
CA VAL A 451 -5.30 -1.25 -35.01
C VAL A 451 -4.01 -1.40 -35.80
N ILE A 452 -3.24 -0.31 -35.94
CA ILE A 452 -1.95 -0.32 -36.64
C ILE A 452 -0.97 -1.29 -35.99
N THR A 453 -0.92 -1.32 -34.65
CA THR A 453 -0.02 -2.24 -33.93
C THR A 453 -0.28 -3.70 -34.29
N ILE A 454 -1.56 -4.10 -34.39
CA ILE A 454 -1.93 -5.47 -34.74
C ILE A 454 -1.78 -5.74 -36.24
N GLU A 455 -2.13 -4.78 -37.10
CA GLU A 455 -2.06 -4.98 -38.55
C GLU A 455 -0.63 -4.98 -39.11
N VAL A 456 0.30 -4.24 -38.50
CA VAL A 456 1.72 -4.36 -38.84
C VAL A 456 2.22 -5.78 -38.57
N HIS A 457 1.86 -6.36 -37.43
CA HIS A 457 2.18 -7.76 -37.14
C HIS A 457 1.52 -8.71 -38.15
N ALA A 458 0.24 -8.51 -38.49
CA ALA A 458 -0.48 -9.30 -39.48
C ALA A 458 0.18 -9.25 -40.88
N ARG A 459 0.69 -8.08 -41.28
CA ARG A 459 1.47 -7.88 -42.51
C ARG A 459 2.79 -8.63 -42.48
N ASP A 460 3.52 -8.55 -41.37
CA ASP A 460 4.84 -9.18 -41.23
C ASP A 460 4.73 -10.71 -41.20
N VAL A 461 3.70 -11.24 -40.53
CA VAL A 461 3.35 -12.66 -40.60
C VAL A 461 3.03 -13.07 -42.03
N LEU A 462 2.18 -12.32 -42.74
CA LEU A 462 1.82 -12.62 -44.12
C LEU A 462 3.03 -12.62 -45.06
N TYR A 463 3.94 -11.65 -44.89
CA TYR A 463 5.20 -11.60 -45.62
C TYR A 463 6.07 -12.82 -45.34
N LYS A 464 6.18 -13.24 -44.07
CA LYS A 464 6.90 -14.47 -43.69
C LYS A 464 6.28 -15.71 -44.36
N LEU A 465 4.96 -15.86 -44.35
CA LEU A 465 4.28 -17.00 -44.99
C LEU A 465 4.57 -17.07 -46.50
N LEU A 466 4.69 -15.92 -47.17
CA LEU A 466 5.10 -15.85 -48.58
C LEU A 466 6.55 -16.27 -48.79
N GLN A 467 7.46 -15.84 -47.91
CA GLN A 467 8.88 -16.23 -47.96
C GLN A 467 9.06 -17.74 -47.76
N GLU A 468 8.36 -18.32 -46.79
CA GLU A 468 8.37 -19.75 -46.47
C GLU A 468 7.55 -20.59 -47.48
N LYS A 469 6.86 -19.93 -48.43
CA LYS A 469 6.04 -20.58 -49.47
C LYS A 469 5.02 -21.56 -48.88
N VAL A 470 4.32 -21.15 -47.83
CA VAL A 470 3.25 -21.93 -47.19
C VAL A 470 2.14 -22.24 -48.20
N THR A 471 1.75 -23.51 -48.28
CA THR A 471 0.74 -23.99 -49.24
C THR A 471 -0.43 -24.71 -48.58
N ASN A 472 -0.31 -25.05 -47.30
CA ASN A 472 -1.35 -25.74 -46.56
C ASN A 472 -1.77 -24.92 -45.33
N VAL A 473 -3.08 -24.81 -45.11
CA VAL A 473 -3.65 -24.15 -43.91
C VAL A 473 -3.31 -24.87 -42.60
N ASN A 474 -2.76 -26.08 -42.68
CA ASN A 474 -2.26 -26.83 -41.52
C ASN A 474 -0.75 -26.66 -41.29
N ASP A 475 -0.05 -25.86 -42.10
CA ASP A 475 1.38 -25.62 -41.94
C ASP A 475 1.66 -24.87 -40.63
N PHE A 476 2.72 -25.30 -39.92
CA PHE A 476 3.05 -24.81 -38.58
C PHE A 476 3.19 -23.28 -38.50
N ASP A 477 3.84 -22.66 -39.50
CA ASP A 477 4.03 -21.21 -39.54
C ASP A 477 2.71 -20.42 -39.53
N TRP A 478 1.64 -20.98 -40.11
CA TRP A 478 0.29 -20.40 -40.04
C TRP A 478 -0.45 -20.79 -38.77
N ILE A 479 -0.49 -22.08 -38.44
CA ILE A 479 -1.32 -22.53 -37.31
C ILE A 479 -0.79 -22.06 -35.96
N SER A 480 0.51 -21.74 -35.85
CA SER A 480 1.14 -21.16 -34.66
C SER A 480 0.64 -19.74 -34.33
N GLN A 481 0.04 -19.04 -35.29
CA GLN A 481 -0.51 -17.70 -35.10
C GLN A 481 -1.85 -17.74 -34.36
N LEU A 482 -2.18 -16.64 -33.68
CA LEU A 482 -3.47 -16.46 -33.03
C LEU A 482 -4.54 -16.06 -34.07
N ARG A 483 -5.48 -16.96 -34.33
CA ARG A 483 -6.44 -16.89 -35.44
C ARG A 483 -7.87 -16.80 -34.93
N TYR A 484 -8.69 -15.99 -35.59
CA TYR A 484 -10.05 -15.67 -35.14
C TYR A 484 -11.06 -16.20 -36.15
N TYR A 485 -12.12 -16.85 -35.66
CA TYR A 485 -13.12 -17.48 -36.50
C TYR A 485 -14.52 -17.14 -36.01
N TRP A 486 -15.36 -16.61 -36.89
CA TRP A 486 -16.78 -16.48 -36.65
C TRP A 486 -17.48 -17.78 -37.06
N ILE A 487 -17.98 -18.55 -36.09
CA ILE A 487 -18.59 -19.87 -36.30
C ILE A 487 -19.83 -19.99 -35.44
N ASN A 488 -20.97 -20.34 -36.04
CA ASN A 488 -22.27 -20.49 -35.35
C ASN A 488 -22.63 -19.27 -34.51
N ASP A 489 -22.52 -18.07 -35.10
CA ASP A 489 -22.81 -16.77 -34.47
C ASP A 489 -22.01 -16.48 -33.19
N ASP A 490 -20.82 -17.09 -33.07
CA ASP A 490 -19.91 -16.91 -31.96
C ASP A 490 -18.46 -16.80 -32.46
N LEU A 491 -17.67 -15.98 -31.79
CA LEU A 491 -16.28 -15.72 -32.11
C LEU A 491 -15.40 -16.70 -31.33
N LYS A 492 -14.57 -17.44 -32.06
CA LYS A 492 -13.60 -18.39 -31.51
C LYS A 492 -12.18 -17.94 -31.79
N VAL A 493 -11.31 -18.14 -30.82
CA VAL A 493 -9.88 -17.90 -30.92
C VAL A 493 -9.17 -19.26 -30.99
N ARG A 494 -8.33 -19.46 -32.01
CA ARG A 494 -7.53 -20.68 -32.16
C ARG A 494 -6.04 -20.38 -32.25
N ALA A 495 -5.25 -21.26 -31.64
CA ALA A 495 -3.81 -21.32 -31.78
C ALA A 495 -3.38 -22.80 -31.79
N VAL A 496 -2.64 -23.21 -32.81
CA VAL A 496 -2.30 -24.61 -33.11
C VAL A 496 -3.58 -25.47 -33.09
N ASN A 497 -3.71 -26.37 -32.11
CA ASN A 497 -4.83 -27.29 -31.94
C ASN A 497 -5.83 -26.82 -30.87
N ALA A 498 -5.53 -25.71 -30.20
CA ALA A 498 -6.36 -25.18 -29.13
C ALA A 498 -7.43 -24.25 -29.71
N GLU A 499 -8.66 -24.39 -29.20
CA GLU A 499 -9.80 -23.53 -29.50
C GLU A 499 -10.39 -23.02 -28.19
N PHE A 500 -10.70 -21.73 -28.17
CA PHE A 500 -11.28 -21.05 -27.02
C PHE A 500 -12.43 -20.14 -27.47
N PRO A 501 -13.50 -20.01 -26.66
CA PRO A 501 -14.49 -18.97 -26.89
C PRO A 501 -13.89 -17.59 -26.64
N TYR A 502 -14.28 -16.60 -27.45
CA TYR A 502 -14.05 -15.20 -27.12
C TYR A 502 -14.97 -14.82 -25.95
N GLY A 503 -14.44 -14.13 -24.94
CA GLY A 503 -15.14 -13.87 -23.68
C GLY A 503 -16.13 -12.71 -23.71
N TYR A 504 -16.06 -11.85 -24.74
CA TYR A 504 -16.90 -10.66 -24.91
C TYR A 504 -16.92 -9.72 -23.70
N GLU A 505 -15.86 -9.72 -22.89
CA GLU A 505 -15.66 -8.70 -21.87
C GLU A 505 -15.45 -7.34 -22.54
N TYR A 506 -16.07 -6.27 -22.01
CA TYR A 506 -15.85 -4.93 -22.55
C TYR A 506 -14.48 -4.41 -22.14
N LEU A 507 -13.60 -4.26 -23.13
CA LEU A 507 -12.21 -3.85 -22.94
C LEU A 507 -12.00 -2.36 -23.12
N GLY A 508 -12.99 -1.64 -23.67
CA GLY A 508 -12.83 -0.26 -24.13
C GLY A 508 -11.74 -0.10 -25.20
N ASN A 509 -11.38 1.14 -25.48
CA ASN A 509 -10.40 1.49 -26.48
C ASN A 509 -8.96 1.45 -25.92
N THR A 510 -8.54 0.30 -25.43
CA THR A 510 -7.22 0.15 -24.80
C THR A 510 -6.13 -0.16 -25.82
N GLY A 511 -4.92 0.39 -25.58
CA GLY A 511 -3.75 0.09 -26.38
C GLY A 511 -3.38 -1.40 -26.39
N ARG A 512 -2.75 -1.82 -27.49
CA ARG A 512 -2.25 -3.19 -27.72
C ARG A 512 -0.72 -3.23 -27.57
N LEU A 513 -0.21 -4.34 -27.02
CA LEU A 513 1.22 -4.57 -26.95
C LEU A 513 1.77 -4.85 -28.35
N VAL A 514 2.94 -4.28 -28.68
CA VAL A 514 3.64 -4.61 -29.92
C VAL A 514 4.06 -6.08 -29.89
N ILE A 515 3.61 -6.84 -30.89
CA ILE A 515 3.88 -8.27 -30.98
C ILE A 515 5.25 -8.49 -31.65
N THR A 516 6.16 -9.10 -30.90
CA THR A 516 7.51 -9.50 -31.32
C THR A 516 7.64 -11.03 -31.35
N PRO A 517 8.69 -11.60 -31.96
CA PRO A 517 8.94 -13.04 -31.91
C PRO A 517 9.07 -13.61 -30.48
N LEU A 518 9.43 -12.79 -29.49
CA LEU A 518 9.43 -13.20 -28.09
C LEU A 518 8.00 -13.33 -27.54
N THR A 519 7.15 -12.34 -27.80
CA THR A 519 5.75 -12.36 -27.33
C THR A 519 4.93 -13.42 -28.05
N ASP A 520 5.17 -13.68 -29.34
CA ASP A 520 4.51 -14.78 -30.08
C ASP A 520 4.80 -16.14 -29.46
N ARG A 521 6.07 -16.41 -29.13
CA ARG A 521 6.46 -17.65 -28.43
C ARG A 521 5.80 -17.75 -27.06
N CYS A 522 5.68 -16.61 -26.36
CA CYS A 522 4.94 -16.55 -25.10
C CYS A 522 3.46 -16.88 -25.32
N TYR A 523 2.77 -16.26 -26.28
CA TYR A 523 1.38 -16.52 -26.62
C TYR A 523 1.15 -17.99 -26.95
N LEU A 524 2.00 -18.57 -27.80
CA LEU A 524 1.94 -19.98 -28.16
C LEU A 524 2.06 -20.90 -26.93
N THR A 525 3.00 -20.60 -26.03
CA THR A 525 3.21 -21.42 -24.83
C THR A 525 2.07 -21.28 -23.83
N LEU A 526 1.58 -20.05 -23.62
CA LEU A 526 0.48 -19.77 -22.70
C LEU A 526 -0.84 -20.36 -23.20
N THR A 527 -1.15 -20.23 -24.49
CA THR A 527 -2.33 -20.87 -25.10
C THR A 527 -2.26 -22.39 -25.04
N GLY A 528 -1.07 -22.98 -25.26
CA GLY A 528 -0.83 -24.40 -25.03
C GLY A 528 -1.06 -24.82 -23.57
N ALA A 529 -0.62 -24.02 -22.60
CA ALA A 529 -0.85 -24.26 -21.18
C ALA A 529 -2.35 -24.25 -20.83
N LEU A 530 -3.07 -23.24 -21.32
CA LEU A 530 -4.52 -23.10 -21.14
C LEU A 530 -5.30 -24.27 -21.73
N HIS A 531 -4.89 -24.77 -22.88
CA HIS A 531 -5.52 -25.93 -23.52
C HIS A 531 -5.42 -27.18 -22.63
N LEU A 532 -4.28 -27.33 -21.95
CA LEU A 532 -4.00 -28.43 -21.01
C LEU A 532 -4.46 -28.15 -19.57
N LYS A 533 -5.16 -27.03 -19.32
CA LYS A 533 -5.61 -26.60 -17.99
C LYS A 533 -4.47 -26.39 -16.97
N PHE A 534 -3.30 -25.99 -17.46
CA PHE A 534 -2.18 -25.52 -16.63
C PHE A 534 -2.14 -23.99 -16.60
N GLY A 535 -1.45 -23.45 -15.60
CA GLY A 535 -1.09 -22.04 -15.58
C GLY A 535 0.14 -21.74 -16.45
N GLY A 536 0.44 -20.47 -16.65
CA GLY A 536 1.68 -20.02 -17.31
C GLY A 536 2.63 -19.32 -16.35
N ALA A 537 3.93 -19.54 -16.52
CA ALA A 537 4.99 -18.90 -15.72
C ALA A 537 6.02 -18.15 -16.59
N PRO A 538 5.69 -16.97 -17.15
CA PRO A 538 6.68 -16.09 -17.74
C PRO A 538 7.76 -15.66 -16.72
N ALA A 539 9.02 -15.93 -17.02
CA ALA A 539 10.15 -15.66 -16.15
C ALA A 539 11.30 -14.99 -16.91
N GLY A 540 11.92 -13.99 -16.29
CA GLY A 540 13.05 -13.26 -16.88
C GLY A 540 13.30 -11.92 -16.20
N PRO A 541 14.29 -11.13 -16.66
CA PRO A 541 14.65 -9.85 -16.05
C PRO A 541 13.49 -8.85 -15.97
N ALA A 542 13.62 -7.84 -15.10
CA ALA A 542 12.64 -6.76 -15.02
C ALA A 542 12.58 -5.98 -16.36
N GLY A 543 11.38 -5.51 -16.74
CA GLY A 543 11.20 -4.72 -17.96
C GLY A 543 11.12 -5.51 -19.27
N THR A 544 11.05 -6.84 -19.22
CA THR A 544 10.94 -7.70 -20.42
C THR A 544 9.50 -7.94 -20.90
N GLY A 545 8.50 -7.29 -20.29
CA GLY A 545 7.10 -7.33 -20.73
C GLY A 545 6.29 -8.55 -20.26
N LYS A 546 6.71 -9.24 -19.19
CA LYS A 546 6.06 -10.48 -18.69
C LYS A 546 4.56 -10.29 -18.36
N THR A 547 4.27 -9.30 -17.52
CA THR A 547 2.91 -8.98 -17.06
C THR A 547 2.09 -8.42 -18.23
N GLU A 548 2.68 -7.51 -19.01
CA GLU A 548 2.04 -6.89 -20.17
C GLU A 548 1.66 -7.90 -21.25
N THR A 549 2.52 -8.91 -21.51
CA THR A 549 2.22 -10.00 -22.46
C THR A 549 1.03 -10.83 -21.99
N THR A 550 0.97 -11.17 -20.71
CA THR A 550 -0.16 -11.93 -20.13
C THR A 550 -1.47 -11.13 -20.21
N LYS A 551 -1.43 -9.83 -19.89
CA LYS A 551 -2.59 -8.94 -20.01
C LYS A 551 -3.05 -8.78 -21.47
N ASP A 552 -2.11 -8.60 -22.41
CA ASP A 552 -2.47 -8.42 -23.81
C ASP A 552 -3.04 -9.70 -24.44
N LEU A 553 -2.59 -10.88 -23.99
CA LEU A 553 -3.21 -12.16 -24.33
C LEU A 553 -4.64 -12.26 -23.80
N ALA A 554 -4.89 -11.86 -22.55
CA ALA A 554 -6.25 -11.86 -21.98
C ALA A 554 -7.22 -10.94 -22.76
N LYS A 555 -6.73 -9.76 -23.17
CA LYS A 555 -7.45 -8.85 -24.08
C LYS A 555 -7.74 -9.49 -25.44
N ALA A 556 -6.81 -10.26 -26.00
CA ALA A 556 -7.04 -10.99 -27.25
C ALA A 556 -8.14 -12.05 -27.11
N PHE A 557 -8.40 -12.54 -25.90
CA PHE A 557 -9.50 -13.45 -25.60
C PHE A 557 -10.76 -12.73 -25.11
N ALA A 558 -10.71 -11.41 -24.91
CA ALA A 558 -11.71 -10.61 -24.22
C ALA A 558 -12.17 -11.23 -22.90
N ILE A 559 -11.20 -11.53 -22.04
CA ILE A 559 -11.41 -12.02 -20.67
C ILE A 559 -10.81 -10.99 -19.70
N GLN A 560 -11.53 -10.74 -18.60
CA GLN A 560 -11.05 -9.89 -17.51
C GLN A 560 -9.76 -10.48 -16.90
N CYS A 561 -8.72 -9.66 -16.75
CA CYS A 561 -7.41 -10.07 -16.24
C CYS A 561 -7.03 -9.26 -15.01
N VAL A 562 -7.21 -9.86 -13.84
CA VAL A 562 -6.87 -9.24 -12.56
C VAL A 562 -5.38 -9.40 -12.30
N VAL A 563 -4.66 -8.29 -12.25
CA VAL A 563 -3.22 -8.28 -11.94
C VAL A 563 -3.05 -8.00 -10.46
N PHE A 564 -2.36 -8.90 -9.77
CA PHE A 564 -2.08 -8.77 -8.35
C PHE A 564 -0.58 -8.71 -8.14
N ASN A 565 -0.07 -7.65 -7.52
CA ASN A 565 1.34 -7.52 -7.21
C ASN A 565 1.63 -8.20 -5.87
N CYS A 566 2.47 -9.23 -5.86
CA CYS A 566 2.71 -10.03 -4.68
C CYS A 566 3.72 -9.39 -3.71
N SER A 567 3.41 -9.49 -2.42
CA SER A 567 4.26 -9.10 -1.29
C SER A 567 4.46 -10.28 -0.34
N ASP A 568 5.43 -10.14 0.57
CA ASP A 568 5.68 -11.04 1.69
C ASP A 568 4.50 -11.10 2.68
N GLN A 569 3.75 -10.02 2.83
CA GLN A 569 2.58 -9.94 3.72
C GLN A 569 1.30 -10.66 3.22
N LEU A 570 1.38 -11.44 2.13
CA LEU A 570 0.20 -12.10 1.57
C LEU A 570 -0.23 -13.32 2.39
N ASP A 571 -1.50 -13.35 2.78
CA ASP A 571 -2.12 -14.46 3.51
C ASP A 571 -2.88 -15.43 2.59
N PHE A 572 -2.79 -16.73 2.89
CA PHE A 572 -3.44 -17.81 2.14
C PHE A 572 -4.97 -17.76 2.22
N MET A 573 -5.54 -17.22 3.31
CA MET A 573 -7.01 -17.08 3.42
C MET A 573 -7.54 -16.02 2.45
N SER A 574 -6.80 -14.90 2.31
CA SER A 574 -7.12 -13.86 1.34
C SER A 574 -6.99 -14.38 -0.09
N MET A 575 -5.96 -15.16 -0.37
CA MET A 575 -5.79 -15.85 -1.66
C MET A 575 -6.89 -16.87 -1.94
N GLY A 576 -7.34 -17.62 -0.94
CA GLY A 576 -8.48 -18.54 -1.06
C GLY A 576 -9.77 -17.80 -1.46
N LYS A 577 -10.08 -16.67 -0.81
CA LYS A 577 -11.21 -15.80 -1.23
C LYS A 577 -11.05 -15.31 -2.67
N PHE A 578 -9.86 -14.86 -3.04
CA PHE A 578 -9.57 -14.40 -4.39
C PHE A 578 -9.77 -15.52 -5.43
N PHE A 579 -9.31 -16.74 -5.15
CA PHE A 579 -9.47 -17.89 -6.03
C PHE A 579 -10.92 -18.36 -6.18
N LYS A 580 -11.76 -18.23 -5.14
CA LYS A 580 -13.23 -18.43 -5.27
C LYS A 580 -13.82 -17.48 -6.30
N GLY A 581 -13.43 -16.21 -6.25
CA GLY A 581 -13.77 -15.19 -7.23
C GLY A 581 -13.29 -15.54 -8.62
N LEU A 582 -12.01 -15.89 -8.76
CA LEU A 582 -11.39 -16.24 -10.03
C LEU A 582 -12.12 -17.40 -10.74
N ALA A 583 -12.33 -18.50 -10.01
CA ALA A 583 -12.98 -19.71 -10.53
C ALA A 583 -14.45 -19.46 -10.91
N SER A 584 -15.18 -18.73 -10.07
CA SER A 584 -16.62 -18.47 -10.26
C SER A 584 -16.90 -17.38 -11.30
N ALA A 585 -16.02 -16.36 -11.40
CA ALA A 585 -16.13 -15.29 -12.39
C ALA A 585 -15.62 -15.71 -13.77
N GLY A 586 -14.72 -16.71 -13.85
CA GLY A 586 -14.10 -17.13 -15.11
C GLY A 586 -13.03 -16.17 -15.60
N ALA A 587 -12.49 -15.34 -14.70
CA ALA A 587 -11.47 -14.35 -14.99
C ALA A 587 -10.06 -14.97 -15.02
N TRP A 588 -9.10 -14.23 -15.54
CA TRP A 588 -7.68 -14.57 -15.45
C TRP A 588 -7.03 -13.80 -14.31
N ALA A 589 -6.03 -14.42 -13.68
CA ALA A 589 -5.20 -13.78 -12.69
C ALA A 589 -3.75 -13.78 -13.16
N CYS A 590 -3.09 -12.63 -13.07
CA CYS A 590 -1.64 -12.52 -13.24
C CYS A 590 -1.03 -12.08 -11.91
N PHE A 591 -0.44 -13.03 -11.19
CA PHE A 591 0.32 -12.74 -9.98
C PHE A 591 1.70 -12.25 -10.37
N ASP A 592 1.86 -10.93 -10.35
CA ASP A 592 3.13 -10.28 -10.61
C ASP A 592 4.06 -10.53 -9.43
N GLU A 593 5.33 -10.80 -9.72
CA GLU A 593 6.35 -10.89 -8.69
C GLU A 593 6.09 -12.02 -7.67
N PHE A 594 5.47 -13.11 -8.10
CA PHE A 594 4.95 -14.21 -7.29
C PHE A 594 5.98 -14.85 -6.34
N ASN A 595 7.25 -14.81 -6.72
CA ASN A 595 8.38 -15.27 -5.90
C ASN A 595 8.77 -14.33 -4.74
N ARG A 596 7.91 -13.36 -4.38
CA ARG A 596 7.99 -12.59 -3.12
C ARG A 596 7.19 -13.20 -1.97
N ILE A 597 6.33 -14.16 -2.26
CA ILE A 597 5.50 -14.81 -1.24
C ILE A 597 6.37 -15.80 -0.45
N ASP A 598 6.10 -15.86 0.86
CA ASP A 598 6.74 -16.83 1.74
C ASP A 598 6.43 -18.28 1.32
N ILE A 599 7.44 -19.15 1.50
CA ILE A 599 7.40 -20.55 1.03
C ILE A 599 6.26 -21.34 1.69
N GLU A 600 5.95 -21.04 2.95
CA GLU A 600 4.87 -21.68 3.71
C GLU A 600 3.50 -21.38 3.08
N VAL A 601 3.26 -20.11 2.73
CA VAL A 601 2.03 -19.66 2.07
C VAL A 601 1.94 -20.21 0.64
N LEU A 602 3.05 -20.22 -0.11
CA LEU A 602 3.11 -20.78 -1.47
C LEU A 602 2.68 -22.25 -1.52
N SER A 603 2.99 -23.03 -0.48
CA SER A 603 2.64 -24.44 -0.41
C SER A 603 1.13 -24.65 -0.32
N VAL A 604 0.42 -23.80 0.44
CA VAL A 604 -1.04 -23.81 0.53
C VAL A 604 -1.67 -23.32 -0.78
N ILE A 605 -1.13 -22.26 -1.37
CA ILE A 605 -1.58 -21.74 -2.67
C ILE A 605 -1.44 -22.79 -3.77
N ALA A 606 -0.37 -23.59 -3.76
CA ALA A 606 -0.19 -24.69 -4.72
C ALA A 606 -1.36 -25.69 -4.65
N GLN A 607 -1.79 -26.06 -3.45
CA GLN A 607 -2.93 -26.95 -3.24
C GLN A 607 -4.25 -26.33 -3.74
N GLN A 608 -4.45 -25.03 -3.49
CA GLN A 608 -5.61 -24.29 -3.97
C GLN A 608 -5.67 -24.29 -5.51
N ILE A 609 -4.58 -23.91 -6.18
CA ILE A 609 -4.50 -23.89 -7.65
C ILE A 609 -4.70 -25.30 -8.22
N MET A 610 -4.08 -26.31 -7.63
CA MET A 610 -4.22 -27.70 -8.08
C MET A 610 -5.68 -28.17 -8.00
N THR A 611 -6.40 -27.82 -6.94
CA THR A 611 -7.82 -28.17 -6.79
C THR A 611 -8.67 -27.60 -7.92
N ILE A 612 -8.42 -26.34 -8.31
CA ILE A 612 -9.11 -25.69 -9.44
C ILE A 612 -8.75 -26.37 -10.76
N GLN A 613 -7.46 -26.60 -11.02
CA GLN A 613 -6.98 -27.23 -12.26
C GLN A 613 -7.54 -28.64 -12.43
N GLN A 614 -7.60 -29.45 -11.36
CA GLN A 614 -8.21 -30.77 -11.38
C GLN A 614 -9.70 -30.71 -11.72
N ALA A 615 -10.45 -29.80 -11.09
CA ALA A 615 -11.86 -29.61 -11.40
C ALA A 615 -12.09 -29.19 -12.86
N GLN A 616 -11.21 -28.35 -13.43
CA GLN A 616 -11.24 -27.98 -14.85
C GLN A 616 -10.94 -29.16 -15.78
N GLN A 617 -9.95 -29.98 -15.43
CA GLN A 617 -9.59 -31.18 -16.21
C GLN A 617 -10.72 -32.21 -16.21
N MET A 618 -11.41 -32.36 -15.08
CA MET A 618 -12.60 -33.19 -14.94
C MET A 618 -13.86 -32.57 -15.57
N ARG A 619 -13.78 -31.32 -16.05
CA ARG A 619 -14.88 -30.56 -16.66
C ARG A 619 -16.10 -30.45 -15.75
N MET A 620 -15.87 -30.17 -14.47
CA MET A 620 -16.92 -29.97 -13.49
C MET A 620 -17.54 -28.57 -13.63
N ASP A 621 -18.87 -28.47 -13.47
CA ASP A 621 -19.57 -27.16 -13.43
C ASP A 621 -19.57 -26.55 -12.02
N LYS A 622 -19.49 -27.41 -10.99
CA LYS A 622 -19.40 -27.05 -9.57
C LYS A 622 -18.42 -27.97 -8.87
N PHE A 623 -17.70 -27.47 -7.88
CA PHE A 623 -16.75 -28.26 -7.10
C PHE A 623 -16.59 -27.67 -5.70
N ILE A 624 -16.03 -28.48 -4.79
CA ILE A 624 -15.73 -28.06 -3.42
C ILE A 624 -14.35 -27.41 -3.41
N PHE A 625 -14.29 -26.17 -2.91
CA PHE A 625 -13.07 -25.40 -2.76
C PHE A 625 -13.07 -24.70 -1.39
N GLU A 626 -12.05 -24.95 -0.57
CA GLU A 626 -11.93 -24.37 0.79
C GLU A 626 -13.23 -24.58 1.62
N ALA A 627 -13.75 -25.81 1.60
CA ALA A 627 -15.00 -26.25 2.24
C ALA A 627 -16.31 -25.63 1.71
N ASP A 628 -16.26 -24.80 0.67
CA ASP A 628 -17.44 -24.25 0.00
C ASP A 628 -17.67 -24.90 -1.37
N GLU A 629 -18.93 -25.19 -1.71
CA GLU A 629 -19.30 -25.50 -3.09
C GLU A 629 -19.40 -24.22 -3.91
N ILE A 630 -18.61 -24.12 -4.99
CA ILE A 630 -18.59 -22.97 -5.89
C ILE A 630 -18.80 -23.40 -7.35
N VAL A 631 -19.26 -22.45 -8.18
CA VAL A 631 -19.38 -22.64 -9.62
C VAL A 631 -18.00 -22.51 -10.27
N LEU A 632 -17.71 -23.36 -11.26
CA LEU A 632 -16.48 -23.29 -12.03
C LEU A 632 -16.77 -22.82 -13.46
N LYS A 633 -16.21 -21.67 -13.84
CA LYS A 633 -16.19 -21.25 -15.25
C LYS A 633 -14.90 -21.73 -15.92
N PRO A 634 -14.97 -22.52 -17.01
CA PRO A 634 -13.79 -23.14 -17.63
C PRO A 634 -12.74 -22.18 -18.20
N SER A 635 -13.08 -20.88 -18.31
CA SER A 635 -12.19 -19.82 -18.77
C SER A 635 -11.19 -19.37 -17.70
N CYS A 636 -11.40 -19.69 -16.42
CA CYS A 636 -10.51 -19.21 -15.36
C CYS A 636 -9.08 -19.73 -15.54
N ALA A 637 -8.08 -18.87 -15.30
CA ALA A 637 -6.68 -19.25 -15.44
C ALA A 637 -5.79 -18.45 -14.49
N VAL A 638 -4.68 -19.08 -14.09
CA VAL A 638 -3.67 -18.48 -13.23
C VAL A 638 -2.35 -18.37 -13.97
N PHE A 639 -1.78 -17.18 -13.97
CA PHE A 639 -0.46 -16.88 -14.48
C PHE A 639 0.38 -16.29 -13.35
N ILE A 640 1.67 -16.61 -13.37
CA ILE A 640 2.64 -16.08 -12.41
C ILE A 640 3.79 -15.46 -13.18
N THR A 641 4.31 -14.32 -12.73
CA THR A 641 5.55 -13.77 -13.28
C THR A 641 6.66 -13.88 -12.24
N MET A 642 7.87 -14.10 -12.73
CA MET A 642 9.05 -14.20 -11.86
C MET A 642 10.20 -13.35 -12.39
N ASN A 643 10.93 -12.77 -11.45
CA ASN A 643 12.23 -12.13 -11.67
C ASN A 643 13.31 -12.99 -10.99
N PRO A 644 13.91 -13.97 -11.68
CA PRO A 644 14.96 -14.81 -11.10
C PRO A 644 16.21 -13.99 -10.75
N GLY A 645 16.90 -14.34 -9.67
CA GLY A 645 18.20 -13.75 -9.29
C GLY A 645 18.14 -12.35 -8.63
N TYR A 646 16.94 -11.81 -8.39
CA TYR A 646 16.76 -10.55 -7.66
C TYR A 646 16.78 -10.79 -6.13
N ALA A 647 17.31 -9.85 -5.35
CA ALA A 647 17.35 -9.97 -3.89
C ALA A 647 15.93 -10.02 -3.28
N GLY A 648 15.76 -10.82 -2.20
CA GLY A 648 14.47 -11.00 -1.53
C GLY A 648 13.47 -11.85 -2.31
N ARG A 649 13.95 -12.76 -3.16
CA ARG A 649 13.11 -13.67 -3.96
C ARG A 649 13.34 -15.12 -3.57
N THR A 650 12.26 -15.86 -3.39
CA THR A 650 12.27 -17.30 -3.08
C THR A 650 12.29 -18.13 -4.36
N GLU A 651 12.89 -19.31 -4.32
CA GLU A 651 12.67 -20.29 -5.37
C GLU A 651 11.31 -20.95 -5.17
N LEU A 652 10.60 -21.20 -6.27
CA LEU A 652 9.32 -21.88 -6.20
C LEU A 652 9.51 -23.36 -5.81
N PRO A 653 8.65 -23.89 -4.92
CA PRO A 653 8.57 -25.33 -4.66
C PRO A 653 8.27 -26.16 -5.92
N ASP A 654 8.77 -27.39 -6.00
CA ASP A 654 8.65 -28.22 -7.21
C ASP A 654 7.21 -28.66 -7.50
N ASN A 655 6.40 -28.91 -6.47
CA ASN A 655 4.97 -29.18 -6.60
C ASN A 655 4.22 -28.00 -7.25
N LEU A 656 4.61 -26.77 -6.92
CA LEU A 656 4.06 -25.56 -7.50
C LEU A 656 4.55 -25.37 -8.95
N LYS A 657 5.85 -25.56 -9.22
CA LYS A 657 6.40 -25.50 -10.58
C LYS A 657 5.67 -26.42 -11.56
N ALA A 658 5.25 -27.61 -11.10
CA ALA A 658 4.52 -28.59 -11.91
C ALA A 658 3.13 -28.10 -12.38
N LEU A 659 2.53 -27.11 -11.71
CA LEU A 659 1.22 -26.54 -12.06
C LEU A 659 1.30 -25.50 -13.21
N PHE A 660 2.51 -25.10 -13.60
CA PHE A 660 2.74 -24.04 -14.57
C PHE A 660 3.64 -24.46 -15.72
N ARG A 661 3.40 -23.91 -16.91
CA ARG A 661 4.31 -24.00 -18.05
C ARG A 661 5.27 -22.81 -18.05
N PRO A 662 6.60 -23.02 -17.91
CA PRO A 662 7.56 -21.92 -17.89
C PRO A 662 7.78 -21.30 -19.27
N VAL A 663 7.98 -19.99 -19.32
CA VAL A 663 8.34 -19.24 -20.53
C VAL A 663 9.49 -18.29 -20.22
N ALA A 664 10.60 -18.39 -20.95
CA ALA A 664 11.73 -17.48 -20.77
C ALA A 664 11.54 -16.16 -21.53
N MET A 665 11.42 -15.05 -20.80
CA MET A 665 11.25 -13.69 -21.30
C MET A 665 12.54 -12.88 -21.08
N MET A 666 13.56 -13.13 -21.92
CA MET A 666 14.93 -12.65 -21.69
C MET A 666 15.20 -11.23 -22.20
N VAL A 667 15.10 -10.99 -23.51
CA VAL A 667 15.41 -9.69 -24.13
C VAL A 667 14.39 -9.42 -25.23
N PRO A 668 13.55 -8.37 -25.12
CA PRO A 668 12.66 -7.98 -26.20
C PRO A 668 13.40 -7.24 -27.32
N ASP A 669 12.82 -7.24 -28.51
CA ASP A 669 13.37 -6.51 -29.66
C ASP A 669 12.98 -5.03 -29.58
N TYR A 670 13.89 -4.20 -29.05
CA TYR A 670 13.64 -2.77 -28.85
C TYR A 670 13.43 -2.04 -30.18
N ALA A 671 14.10 -2.48 -31.25
CA ALA A 671 14.06 -1.80 -32.54
C ALA A 671 12.71 -2.01 -33.21
N LEU A 672 12.21 -3.24 -33.20
CA LEU A 672 10.87 -3.55 -33.70
C LEU A 672 9.78 -2.83 -32.91
N ILE A 673 9.90 -2.80 -31.57
CA ILE A 673 8.94 -2.10 -30.71
C ILE A 673 8.95 -0.59 -31.01
N ALA A 674 10.13 0.00 -31.14
CA ALA A 674 10.28 1.41 -31.46
C ALA A 674 9.75 1.76 -32.86
N GLU A 675 10.02 0.91 -33.87
CA GLU A 675 9.54 1.11 -35.25
C GLU A 675 8.01 1.16 -35.29
N ILE A 676 7.35 0.16 -34.70
CA ILE A 676 5.89 0.04 -34.74
C ILE A 676 5.23 1.18 -33.95
N SER A 677 5.80 1.52 -32.79
CA SER A 677 5.29 2.61 -31.95
C SER A 677 5.45 4.00 -32.60
N LEU A 678 6.58 4.24 -33.28
CA LEU A 678 6.77 5.49 -34.04
C LEU A 678 5.83 5.51 -35.25
N PHE A 679 5.67 4.39 -35.94
CA PHE A 679 4.76 4.28 -37.07
C PHE A 679 3.31 4.57 -36.66
N SER A 680 2.85 4.07 -35.50
CA SER A 680 1.51 4.38 -34.97
C SER A 680 1.32 5.86 -34.61
N TYR A 681 2.41 6.59 -34.32
CA TYR A 681 2.39 8.05 -34.14
C TYR A 681 2.50 8.85 -35.45
N GLY A 682 2.54 8.17 -36.60
CA GLY A 682 2.53 8.80 -37.93
C GLY A 682 3.90 9.12 -38.51
N PHE A 683 4.98 8.58 -37.92
CA PHE A 683 6.33 8.75 -38.45
C PHE A 683 6.50 7.99 -39.77
N SER A 684 7.14 8.66 -40.72
CA SER A 684 7.41 8.19 -42.07
C SER A 684 8.70 7.37 -42.14
N GLU A 685 9.72 7.81 -41.41
CA GLU A 685 11.03 7.19 -41.33
C GLU A 685 11.17 6.31 -40.07
N ALA A 686 10.06 5.78 -39.56
CA ALA A 686 9.96 5.07 -38.28
C ALA A 686 11.05 3.99 -38.10
N LYS A 687 11.31 3.18 -39.13
CA LYS A 687 12.35 2.13 -39.11
C LYS A 687 13.76 2.68 -38.90
N SER A 688 14.12 3.76 -39.60
CA SER A 688 15.44 4.38 -39.47
C SER A 688 15.61 5.02 -38.08
N LEU A 689 14.58 5.75 -37.64
CA LEU A 689 14.55 6.44 -36.36
C LEU A 689 14.59 5.47 -35.17
N ALA A 690 13.86 4.36 -35.26
CA ALA A 690 13.90 3.29 -34.28
C ALA A 690 15.32 2.74 -34.10
N GLY A 691 15.99 2.40 -35.20
CA GLY A 691 17.38 1.94 -35.18
C GLY A 691 18.33 2.95 -34.53
N LYS A 692 18.17 4.25 -34.82
CA LYS A 692 18.94 5.32 -34.18
C LYS A 692 18.68 5.38 -32.68
N ILE A 693 17.43 5.43 -32.24
CA ILE A 693 17.05 5.49 -30.81
C ILE A 693 17.63 4.31 -30.04
N THR A 694 17.45 3.08 -30.55
CA THR A 694 17.94 1.88 -29.85
C THR A 694 19.47 1.83 -29.83
N THR A 695 20.13 2.29 -30.89
CA THR A 695 21.59 2.38 -30.94
C THR A 695 22.10 3.41 -29.95
N THR A 696 21.43 4.56 -29.80
CA THR A 696 21.77 5.57 -28.78
C THR A 696 21.75 4.96 -27.38
N PHE A 697 20.69 4.25 -27.00
CA PHE A 697 20.58 3.61 -25.68
C PHE A 697 21.61 2.50 -25.48
N LYS A 698 21.87 1.70 -26.52
CA LYS A 698 22.91 0.66 -26.47
C LYS A 698 24.30 1.26 -26.24
N LEU A 699 24.72 2.22 -27.07
CA LEU A 699 26.02 2.89 -26.94
C LEU A 699 26.13 3.64 -25.61
N SER A 700 25.04 4.25 -25.16
CA SER A 700 24.95 4.89 -23.85
C SER A 700 25.25 3.88 -22.74
N SER A 701 24.62 2.70 -22.75
CA SER A 701 24.87 1.66 -21.74
C SER A 701 26.29 1.08 -21.77
N GLU A 702 26.96 1.11 -22.92
CA GLU A 702 28.31 0.57 -23.11
C GLU A 702 29.43 1.59 -22.85
N GLN A 703 29.17 2.89 -23.03
CA GLN A 703 30.20 3.95 -23.01
C GLN A 703 30.09 4.93 -21.84
N LEU A 704 28.89 5.14 -21.28
CA LEU A 704 28.71 6.03 -20.13
C LEU A 704 29.20 5.35 -18.84
N SER A 705 29.50 6.15 -17.83
CA SER A 705 29.85 5.62 -16.51
C SER A 705 28.71 4.78 -15.90
N THR A 706 29.05 3.75 -15.13
CA THR A 706 28.06 2.94 -14.41
C THR A 706 27.51 3.72 -13.21
N GLN A 707 26.21 4.01 -13.22
CA GLN A 707 25.50 4.68 -12.12
C GLN A 707 24.24 3.91 -11.76
N ASP A 708 23.90 3.82 -10.47
CA ASP A 708 22.73 3.08 -10.00
C ASP A 708 21.40 3.65 -10.54
N HIS A 709 21.35 4.95 -10.83
CA HIS A 709 20.15 5.63 -11.34
C HIS A 709 20.05 5.68 -12.88
N TYR A 710 21.04 5.14 -13.61
CA TYR A 710 20.98 5.07 -15.06
C TYR A 710 20.08 3.91 -15.50
N ASP A 711 19.04 4.23 -16.29
CA ASP A 711 18.13 3.24 -16.89
C ASP A 711 18.20 3.34 -18.42
N PHE A 712 18.74 2.29 -19.03
CA PHE A 712 18.79 2.12 -20.49
C PHE A 712 17.87 0.99 -20.97
N GLY A 713 16.95 0.53 -20.11
CA GLY A 713 15.99 -0.52 -20.41
C GLY A 713 14.80 -0.05 -21.25
N MET A 714 13.90 -1.00 -21.56
CA MET A 714 12.72 -0.74 -22.41
C MET A 714 11.81 0.37 -21.87
N ARG A 715 11.78 0.59 -20.54
CA ARG A 715 11.00 1.68 -19.93
C ARG A 715 11.50 3.05 -20.38
N ALA A 716 12.80 3.28 -20.36
CA ALA A 716 13.40 4.52 -20.84
C ALA A 716 13.19 4.73 -22.35
N VAL A 717 13.34 3.68 -23.15
CA VAL A 717 13.08 3.72 -24.60
C VAL A 717 11.62 4.10 -24.89
N LYS A 718 10.66 3.49 -24.18
CA LYS A 718 9.23 3.79 -24.34
C LYS A 718 8.90 5.24 -23.99
N THR A 719 9.53 5.80 -22.96
CA THR A 719 9.36 7.22 -22.58
C THR A 719 9.81 8.14 -23.72
N VAL A 720 10.97 7.88 -24.32
CA VAL A 720 11.46 8.67 -25.47
C VAL A 720 10.49 8.60 -26.64
N ILE A 721 9.97 7.41 -26.97
CA ILE A 721 9.03 7.23 -28.08
C ILE A 721 7.71 7.98 -27.81
N ALA A 722 7.20 7.93 -26.59
CA ALA A 722 5.99 8.68 -26.21
C ALA A 722 6.19 10.20 -26.32
N VAL A 723 7.33 10.72 -25.85
CA VAL A 723 7.69 12.14 -25.98
C VAL A 723 7.84 12.53 -27.45
N ALA A 724 8.50 11.71 -28.26
CA ALA A 724 8.62 11.94 -29.70
C ALA A 724 7.26 11.97 -30.39
N GLY A 725 6.32 11.08 -30.01
CA GLY A 725 4.94 11.09 -30.48
C GLY A 725 4.20 12.38 -30.13
N ASN A 726 4.33 12.85 -28.88
CA ASN A 726 3.74 14.13 -28.45
C ASN A 726 4.30 15.32 -29.25
N LEU A 727 5.64 15.40 -29.37
CA LEU A 727 6.32 16.45 -30.12
C LEU A 727 5.94 16.43 -31.60
N LYS A 728 5.75 15.26 -32.21
CA LYS A 728 5.27 15.15 -33.60
C LYS A 728 3.87 15.73 -33.80
N ARG A 729 3.02 15.69 -32.76
CA ARG A 729 1.68 16.29 -32.79
C ARG A 729 1.72 17.80 -32.60
N GLU A 730 2.54 18.27 -31.66
CA GLU A 730 2.74 19.71 -31.40
C GLU A 730 3.42 20.42 -32.58
N GLN A 731 4.39 19.75 -33.23
CA GLN A 731 5.26 20.34 -34.24
C GLN A 731 5.24 19.51 -35.53
N LYS A 732 4.10 19.55 -36.25
CA LYS A 732 3.86 18.71 -37.45
C LYS A 732 4.90 18.90 -38.56
N ASP A 733 5.35 20.14 -38.74
CA ASP A 733 6.27 20.56 -39.82
C ASP A 733 7.75 20.30 -39.51
N LEU A 734 8.09 19.95 -38.27
CA LEU A 734 9.48 19.69 -37.89
C LEU A 734 9.94 18.34 -38.49
N ASN A 735 11.20 18.29 -38.89
CA ASN A 735 11.83 17.07 -39.38
C ASN A 735 11.74 15.97 -38.31
N GLU A 736 11.31 14.77 -38.70
CA GLU A 736 11.14 13.63 -37.78
C GLU A 736 12.43 13.27 -37.02
N GLN A 737 13.60 13.42 -37.66
CA GLN A 737 14.90 13.20 -37.02
C GLN A 737 15.20 14.26 -35.96
N GLN A 738 14.77 15.52 -36.16
CA GLN A 738 14.89 16.58 -35.16
C GLN A 738 13.96 16.33 -33.97
N ILE A 739 12.74 15.86 -34.23
CA ILE A 739 11.79 15.50 -33.16
C ILE A 739 12.36 14.38 -32.28
N CYS A 740 12.88 13.31 -32.89
CA CYS A 740 13.51 12.21 -32.14
C CYS A 740 14.74 12.67 -31.35
N LEU A 741 15.56 13.55 -31.94
CA LEU A 741 16.72 14.13 -31.27
C LEU A 741 16.33 14.94 -30.03
N LEU A 742 15.31 15.81 -30.15
CA LEU A 742 14.77 16.58 -29.04
C LEU A 742 14.26 15.66 -27.93
N ALA A 743 13.43 14.67 -28.28
CA ALA A 743 12.91 13.70 -27.32
C ALA A 743 14.01 12.91 -26.59
N LEU A 744 15.05 12.48 -27.30
CA LEU A 744 16.20 11.78 -26.72
C LEU A 744 16.95 12.66 -25.71
N ARG A 745 17.08 13.96 -25.98
CA ARG A 745 17.79 14.89 -25.11
C ARG A 745 16.95 15.26 -23.89
N ASP A 746 15.69 15.62 -24.10
CA ASP A 746 14.76 16.01 -23.02
C ASP A 746 14.67 14.94 -21.94
N VAL A 747 14.60 13.66 -22.34
CA VAL A 747 14.44 12.54 -21.40
C VAL A 747 15.75 12.14 -20.70
N ASN A 748 16.90 12.33 -21.34
CA ASN A 748 18.15 11.73 -20.86
C ASN A 748 19.16 12.75 -20.31
N VAL A 749 19.26 13.95 -20.89
CA VAL A 749 20.20 14.99 -20.45
C VAL A 749 20.04 15.33 -18.95
N PRO A 750 18.83 15.42 -18.38
CA PRO A 750 18.68 15.71 -16.96
C PRO A 750 19.20 14.62 -16.01
N LYS A 751 19.48 13.41 -16.51
CA LYS A 751 19.88 12.24 -15.70
C LYS A 751 21.38 12.04 -15.66
N PHE A 752 22.09 12.46 -16.70
CA PHE A 752 23.52 12.16 -16.87
C PHE A 752 24.42 13.13 -16.11
N LEU A 753 25.56 12.60 -15.66
CA LEU A 753 26.64 13.38 -15.08
C LEU A 753 27.27 14.30 -16.12
N LYS A 754 27.93 15.37 -15.67
CA LYS A 754 28.54 16.39 -16.54
C LYS A 754 29.52 15.80 -17.56
N ASP A 755 30.38 14.87 -17.13
CA ASP A 755 31.38 14.25 -18.02
C ASP A 755 30.72 13.27 -19.01
N ASP A 756 29.70 12.56 -18.55
CA ASP A 756 28.87 11.65 -19.35
C ASP A 756 28.05 12.41 -20.41
N LEU A 757 27.66 13.66 -20.17
CA LEU A 757 27.01 14.52 -21.17
C LEU A 757 27.89 14.78 -22.38
N LEU A 758 29.22 14.86 -22.22
CA LEU A 758 30.14 15.03 -23.34
C LEU A 758 30.13 13.78 -24.23
N LEU A 759 30.17 12.60 -23.61
CA LEU A 759 30.11 11.31 -24.32
C LEU A 759 28.75 11.12 -25.01
N PHE A 760 27.64 11.39 -24.31
CA PHE A 760 26.30 11.31 -24.87
C PHE A 760 26.11 12.25 -26.06
N ASN A 761 26.57 13.50 -25.96
CA ASN A 761 26.51 14.44 -27.09
C ASN A 761 27.36 13.96 -28.28
N GLY A 762 28.48 13.28 -28.04
CA GLY A 762 29.27 12.61 -29.08
C GLY A 762 28.48 11.51 -29.80
N ILE A 763 27.86 10.60 -29.04
CA ILE A 763 27.01 9.51 -29.57
C ILE A 763 25.87 10.09 -30.41
N VAL A 764 25.18 11.09 -29.87
CA VAL A 764 24.04 11.73 -30.53
C VAL A 764 24.47 12.44 -31.81
N SER A 765 25.58 13.18 -31.80
CA SER A 765 26.09 13.87 -32.99
C SER A 765 26.50 12.91 -34.12
N ASP A 766 26.96 11.70 -33.78
CA ASP A 766 27.33 10.68 -34.76
C ASP A 766 26.09 10.04 -35.42
N LEU A 767 25.06 9.74 -34.62
CA LEU A 767 23.81 9.13 -35.11
C LEU A 767 22.86 10.13 -35.80
N PHE A 768 22.98 11.41 -35.46
CA PHE A 768 22.17 12.52 -35.98
C PHE A 768 23.05 13.62 -36.59
N PRO A 769 23.83 13.30 -37.66
CA PRO A 769 24.81 14.23 -38.21
C PRO A 769 24.12 15.42 -38.88
N ARG A 770 24.73 16.61 -38.74
CA ARG A 770 24.30 17.88 -39.39
C ARG A 770 22.93 18.40 -38.97
N LEU A 771 22.39 17.96 -37.83
CA LEU A 771 21.18 18.54 -37.24
C LEU A 771 21.56 19.63 -36.24
N GLU A 772 21.23 20.87 -36.58
CA GLU A 772 21.38 22.00 -35.64
C GLU A 772 20.33 21.90 -34.53
N GLU A 773 20.79 22.06 -33.29
CA GLU A 773 19.94 22.13 -32.12
C GLU A 773 19.10 23.41 -32.19
N LYS A 774 17.79 23.28 -32.35
CA LYS A 774 16.88 24.42 -32.19
C LYS A 774 16.71 24.69 -30.70
N TYR A 775 17.10 25.89 -30.29
CA TYR A 775 16.82 26.37 -28.93
C TYR A 775 15.30 26.46 -28.74
N VAL A 776 14.81 25.79 -27.69
CA VAL A 776 13.41 25.94 -27.24
C VAL A 776 13.38 27.19 -26.36
N ASP A 777 12.73 28.25 -26.84
CA ASP A 777 12.53 29.47 -26.08
C ASP A 777 11.38 29.26 -25.08
N TYR A 778 11.71 29.26 -23.79
CA TYR A 778 10.74 29.08 -22.70
C TYR A 778 10.14 30.42 -22.23
N GLY A 779 10.53 31.54 -22.86
CA GLY A 779 9.91 32.87 -22.75
C GLY A 779 9.53 33.30 -21.34
N ILE A 780 8.24 33.19 -21.03
CA ILE A 780 7.63 33.65 -19.77
C ILE A 780 8.18 32.85 -18.57
N LEU A 781 8.37 31.54 -18.72
CA LEU A 781 8.83 30.69 -17.61
C LEU A 781 10.25 31.04 -17.17
N GLU A 782 11.15 31.29 -18.12
CA GLU A 782 12.52 31.69 -17.83
C GLU A 782 12.56 33.07 -17.14
N THR A 783 11.72 33.99 -17.59
CA THR A 783 11.57 35.33 -17.02
C THR A 783 11.08 35.28 -15.57
N GLU A 784 10.05 34.48 -15.29
CA GLU A 784 9.51 34.31 -13.92
C GLU A 784 10.49 33.59 -12.98
N ILE A 785 11.23 32.59 -13.49
CA ILE A 785 12.27 31.91 -12.69
C ILE A 785 13.36 32.90 -12.30
N ARG A 786 13.85 33.72 -13.24
CA ARG A 786 14.84 34.77 -12.93
C ARG A 786 14.30 35.79 -11.93
N ALA A 787 13.05 36.22 -12.07
CA ALA A 787 12.40 37.11 -11.11
C ALA A 787 12.32 36.49 -9.70
N ALA A 788 12.00 35.19 -9.60
CA ALA A 788 11.95 34.48 -8.33
C ALA A 788 13.33 34.27 -7.68
N ILE A 789 14.38 34.04 -8.47
CA ILE A 789 15.77 33.94 -8.00
C ILE A 789 16.19 35.26 -7.35
N VAL A 790 15.92 36.39 -8.01
CA VAL A 790 16.18 37.73 -7.49
C VAL A 790 15.37 37.99 -6.22
N LYS A 791 14.07 37.66 -6.21
CA LYS A 791 13.19 37.86 -5.05
C LYS A 791 13.64 37.08 -3.82
N ASN A 792 14.21 35.89 -3.99
CA ASN A 792 14.63 35.02 -2.89
C ASN A 792 16.12 35.17 -2.52
N ASN A 793 16.83 36.15 -3.09
CA ASN A 793 18.28 36.38 -2.88
C ASN A 793 19.14 35.12 -3.15
N LEU A 794 18.83 34.41 -4.24
CA LEU A 794 19.59 33.24 -4.66
C LEU A 794 20.58 33.62 -5.77
N GLU A 795 21.73 32.96 -5.80
CA GLU A 795 22.76 33.21 -6.81
C GLU A 795 22.45 32.43 -8.09
N GLU A 796 22.47 33.12 -9.23
CA GLU A 796 22.34 32.48 -10.54
C GLU A 796 23.68 31.78 -10.86
N VAL A 797 23.68 30.45 -10.81
CA VAL A 797 24.85 29.66 -11.20
C VAL A 797 24.76 29.38 -12.70
N ASP A 798 25.85 29.68 -13.42
CA ASP A 798 26.00 29.58 -14.87
C ASP A 798 26.04 28.11 -15.36
N GLY A 799 24.93 27.41 -15.15
CA GLY A 799 24.53 26.26 -15.94
C GLY A 799 23.29 26.70 -16.69
N ARG A 800 23.25 26.52 -18.02
CA ARG A 800 22.06 26.78 -18.85
C ARG A 800 20.81 26.48 -18.03
N LEU A 801 19.91 27.45 -17.89
CA LEU A 801 18.58 27.25 -17.30
C LEU A 801 17.91 26.12 -18.09
N LEU A 802 18.19 24.86 -17.74
CA LEU A 802 17.47 23.70 -18.20
C LEU A 802 16.15 23.78 -17.44
N PRO A 803 15.07 24.28 -18.05
CA PRO A 803 13.83 24.38 -17.33
C PRO A 803 13.36 22.96 -17.07
N LEU A 804 13.02 22.68 -15.81
CA LEU A 804 12.00 21.68 -15.56
C LEU A 804 10.74 22.31 -16.14
N ARG A 805 10.32 21.83 -17.31
CA ARG A 805 9.05 22.22 -17.93
C ARG A 805 7.98 22.00 -16.83
N SER A 806 7.17 22.99 -16.49
CA SER A 806 5.99 22.76 -15.64
C SER A 806 5.04 21.76 -16.29
N ASP A 807 5.16 21.60 -17.61
CA ASP A 807 4.53 20.61 -18.47
C ASP A 807 5.53 19.53 -18.94
N ASP A 808 6.58 19.24 -18.15
CA ASP A 808 7.53 18.17 -18.46
C ASP A 808 6.74 16.86 -18.55
N PRO A 809 6.69 16.21 -19.73
CA PRO A 809 6.08 14.90 -19.85
C PRO A 809 6.73 13.93 -18.87
N THR A 810 7.99 14.11 -18.47
CA THR A 810 8.60 13.25 -17.45
C THR A 810 7.93 13.41 -16.07
N TYR A 811 7.40 14.58 -15.71
CA TYR A 811 6.61 14.80 -14.49
C TYR A 811 5.14 14.37 -14.61
N LEU A 812 4.56 14.43 -15.82
CA LEU A 812 3.17 14.00 -16.08
C LEU A 812 3.05 12.51 -16.48
N SER A 813 4.12 11.90 -17.02
CA SER A 813 4.15 10.52 -17.53
C SER A 813 4.80 9.53 -16.57
N SER A 814 5.55 9.99 -15.56
CA SER A 814 6.08 9.13 -14.50
C SER A 814 5.58 9.60 -13.14
N VAL A 815 4.82 8.74 -12.48
CA VAL A 815 4.11 9.02 -11.21
C VAL A 815 5.09 9.27 -10.05
N SER A 816 6.40 9.07 -10.25
CA SER A 816 7.43 9.24 -9.23
C SER A 816 8.82 9.42 -9.85
N ILE A 817 9.45 10.58 -9.64
CA ILE A 817 10.87 10.82 -10.01
C ILE A 817 11.70 10.79 -8.72
N PRO A 818 12.50 9.75 -8.45
CA PRO A 818 13.44 9.75 -7.33
C PRO A 818 14.54 10.79 -7.59
N LYS A 819 14.77 11.68 -6.61
CA LYS A 819 15.90 12.61 -6.63
C LYS A 819 17.08 12.01 -5.86
N PRO A 820 18.28 11.92 -6.44
CA PRO A 820 19.47 11.67 -5.63
C PRO A 820 19.67 12.86 -4.68
N ILE A 821 19.48 12.63 -3.38
CA ILE A 821 19.73 13.61 -2.32
C ILE A 821 21.18 13.45 -1.88
N TYR A 822 22.02 14.45 -2.14
CA TYR A 822 23.31 14.54 -1.49
C TYR A 822 23.14 15.09 -0.06
N PRO A 823 23.91 14.62 0.94
CA PRO A 823 23.85 15.15 2.30
C PRO A 823 24.16 16.65 2.30
N LEU A 824 23.48 17.39 3.17
CA LEU A 824 23.46 18.85 3.37
C LEU A 824 24.84 19.49 3.68
N GLY A 825 25.84 19.32 2.82
CA GLY A 825 27.20 19.86 2.98
C GLY A 825 27.47 21.17 2.24
N SER A 826 26.55 21.63 1.39
CA SER A 826 26.62 22.93 0.73
C SER A 826 25.19 23.38 0.42
N ARG A 827 24.84 24.60 0.82
CA ARG A 827 23.51 25.21 0.57
C ARG A 827 23.31 25.43 -0.94
N VAL A 828 23.04 24.38 -1.70
CA VAL A 828 22.38 24.49 -3.00
C VAL A 828 20.88 24.43 -2.71
N VAL A 829 20.31 25.57 -2.31
CA VAL A 829 18.85 25.73 -2.29
C VAL A 829 18.43 25.69 -3.75
N CYS A 830 17.85 24.59 -4.19
CA CYS A 830 17.25 24.53 -5.51
C CYS A 830 15.99 25.40 -5.48
N ALA A 831 16.13 26.70 -5.80
CA ALA A 831 15.07 27.72 -5.94
C ALA A 831 13.84 27.28 -6.75
N ARG A 832 13.98 26.18 -7.49
CA ARG A 832 13.02 25.61 -8.44
C ARG A 832 11.70 25.16 -7.80
N TYR A 833 11.66 24.82 -6.51
CA TYR A 833 10.46 24.26 -5.87
C TYR A 833 9.55 25.32 -5.21
N ASP A 834 10.14 26.35 -4.61
CA ASP A 834 9.39 27.40 -3.91
C ASP A 834 8.77 28.44 -4.88
N ALA A 835 9.35 28.62 -6.07
CA ALA A 835 8.79 29.46 -7.12
C ALA A 835 7.48 28.88 -7.70
N VAL A 836 7.40 27.56 -7.95
CA VAL A 836 6.20 26.91 -8.53
C VAL A 836 5.05 26.81 -7.53
N ARG A 837 5.34 26.74 -6.22
CA ARG A 837 4.34 26.80 -5.15
C ARG A 837 3.80 28.20 -4.86
N SER A 838 4.56 29.24 -5.19
CA SER A 838 4.16 30.64 -4.95
C SER A 838 3.42 31.30 -6.11
N LEU A 839 3.28 30.61 -7.26
CA LEU A 839 2.42 31.04 -8.36
C LEU A 839 0.93 30.84 -8.01
N SER A 840 0.13 31.89 -8.20
CA SER A 840 -1.31 31.90 -7.92
C SER A 840 -2.09 30.88 -8.77
N PRO A 841 -3.27 30.41 -8.33
CA PRO A 841 -4.11 29.48 -9.10
C PRO A 841 -4.51 30.02 -10.49
N VAL A 842 -4.58 31.35 -10.65
CA VAL A 842 -4.99 32.02 -11.89
C VAL A 842 -3.94 31.85 -12.99
N SER A 843 -2.65 31.84 -12.65
CA SER A 843 -1.56 31.60 -13.60
C SER A 843 -1.36 30.12 -13.96
N ARG A 844 -1.99 29.19 -13.23
CA ARG A 844 -2.06 27.76 -13.62
C ARG A 844 -3.19 27.48 -14.62
N GLY A 845 -4.20 28.35 -14.71
CA GLY A 845 -5.37 28.17 -15.59
C GLY A 845 -5.27 28.84 -16.96
N LEU A 846 -4.33 29.77 -17.15
CA LEU A 846 -4.25 30.60 -18.37
C LEU A 846 -3.61 29.90 -19.59
N THR A 847 -3.13 28.65 -19.47
CA THR A 847 -2.68 27.86 -20.63
C THR A 847 -3.80 27.10 -21.33
N HIS A 848 -5.03 27.13 -20.81
CA HIS A 848 -6.18 26.45 -21.43
C HIS A 848 -7.11 27.38 -22.25
N GLU A 849 -6.97 28.70 -22.15
CA GLU A 849 -7.84 29.69 -22.82
C GLU A 849 -7.05 30.71 -23.64
N ALA A 850 -6.27 30.25 -24.63
CA ALA A 850 -5.66 31.15 -25.59
C ALA A 850 -5.53 30.54 -27.00
N HIS A 851 -6.55 29.81 -27.47
CA HIS A 851 -6.87 29.66 -28.90
C HIS A 851 -8.33 29.22 -29.07
N GLY A 852 -9.24 30.15 -28.82
CA GLY A 852 -10.67 29.95 -29.05
C GLY A 852 -11.42 31.23 -28.70
N GLY A 853 -11.58 32.11 -29.68
CA GLY A 853 -12.45 33.26 -29.52
C GLY A 853 -12.21 34.36 -30.54
N LEU A 854 -13.12 34.45 -31.50
CA LEU A 854 -13.64 35.61 -32.25
C LEU A 854 -14.19 35.04 -33.56
N SER A 855 -15.46 35.14 -33.98
CA SER A 855 -16.71 35.84 -33.59
C SER A 855 -17.76 35.31 -34.62
N ALA A 856 -19.08 35.41 -34.54
CA ALA A 856 -20.04 36.30 -33.88
C ALA A 856 -21.44 35.66 -34.01
N ASP A 857 -22.35 36.11 -33.12
CA ASP A 857 -23.82 35.98 -33.08
C ASP A 857 -24.48 34.61 -32.86
#